data_AF-A0A9P1GRY4-F1
#
_entry.id   AF-A0A9P1GRY4-F1
#
_cell.length_a   1.000
_cell.length_b   1.000
_cell.length_c   1.000
_cell.angle_alpha   90.00
_cell.angle_beta   90.00
_cell.angle_gamma   90.00
#
_symmetry.space_group_name_H-M   'P 1'
#
loop_
_entity.id
_entity.type
_entity.pdbx_description
1 polymer ?
#
loop_
_entity_poly.entity_id
_entity_poly.type
_entity_poly.pdbx_seq_one_letter_code
_entity_poly.pdbx_strand_id
1 'polypeptide(L)'
;MPLVRRHVGCLLIGILQILLLLSHSQRFNCETATCAKHDVWTNVSFPNSTEVCEQLQINALSDFLDEFPRQCREFAAAGLGPWSDCRRRYCQSLADLAGNLSHMGQNLHYGDDECRPLVNFNQTLCETSYRDAEAFCECLCPTMGRLQIPTVGGCERKILEFLFLGRRGYELSLKYQLSGYCAGFICEHFTILGDPNPAYPVAGIPPTCKKLDLPWRLYNCNELFSRKPYDPLPWETPFPEDSVLECTDGSRHQVDIREVDKWAVCGDHKFRWRCPQDYPFMCRDPYGCLGDHCCRETLGECPAGERISSIMLSLELPEWVGFLPPELVALMVTTTTMDPEQAFLLNLRTTSAGPSFAQQIGDYAWAGSAVLVVIGLTMSCLACYYMGMINAGYMRKVVIGPARLLNAYHADPVTFFASGNLPRNKKREAPLPPMRPAHEIEEERRDNDAISSLADAWDLATLKGMRHLVSKVDDPDPIQARLLKDAIRIATSRGLQARVDLVEDLVQKGEKWLSTLEAEKDLLRAVEDARPDLRWAAQVRLTNPPVLGKPWHATTQSRAAETEVRKAGWRHIEDLRAAVQAAKSQDISESHMKQAEELLTALVARTHELPADRCVLDPDGEGVKLLPKGQHRAVWPITGDSYTFNEGSKVGGEMGMDTSVPKDILGDAATDDARPVCAEWAKSSTCKAGRDCPWRHCKPQAGDSIRECILFDM
;
A
#
# COMPACT_ATOMS: atom_id res chain seq x y z
N MET A 1 24.37 -13.63 64.88
CA MET A 1 25.10 -13.07 63.72
C MET A 1 25.25 -14.05 62.53
N PRO A 2 24.18 -14.63 61.94
CA PRO A 2 24.29 -15.28 60.61
C PRO A 2 23.46 -14.62 59.49
N LEU A 3 22.61 -13.63 59.78
CA LEU A 3 21.71 -13.02 58.78
C LEU A 3 22.38 -11.95 57.88
N VAL A 4 23.51 -11.37 58.29
CA VAL A 4 24.19 -10.33 57.50
C VAL A 4 25.05 -10.93 56.37
N ARG A 5 25.48 -12.19 56.49
CA ARG A 5 26.35 -12.83 55.49
C ARG A 5 25.63 -13.27 54.22
N ARG A 6 24.31 -13.53 54.29
CA ARG A 6 23.51 -13.99 53.13
C ARG A 6 23.11 -12.84 52.20
N HIS A 7 22.87 -11.64 52.73
CA HIS A 7 22.54 -10.48 51.90
C HIS A 7 23.75 -9.88 51.20
N VAL A 8 24.94 -9.88 51.82
CA VAL A 8 26.17 -9.41 51.18
C VAL A 8 26.60 -10.32 50.02
N GLY A 9 26.38 -11.64 50.12
CA GLY A 9 26.65 -12.58 49.02
C GLY A 9 25.73 -12.40 47.81
N CYS A 10 24.42 -12.18 48.02
CA CYS A 10 23.49 -11.93 46.91
C CYS A 10 23.71 -10.56 46.27
N LEU A 11 24.09 -9.54 47.04
CA LEU A 11 24.43 -8.21 46.51
C LEU A 11 25.73 -8.23 45.71
N LEU A 12 26.75 -8.98 46.16
CA LEU A 12 27.99 -9.16 45.41
C LEU A 12 27.80 -9.98 44.13
N ILE A 13 26.95 -11.00 44.13
CA ILE A 13 26.62 -11.78 42.92
C ILE A 13 25.77 -10.94 41.96
N GLY A 14 24.82 -10.14 42.46
CA GLY A 14 24.04 -9.20 41.67
C GLY A 14 24.90 -8.09 41.07
N ILE A 15 25.85 -7.53 41.82
CA ILE A 15 26.80 -6.53 41.32
C ILE A 15 27.80 -7.16 40.35
N LEU A 16 28.25 -8.41 40.57
CA LEU A 16 29.10 -9.12 39.60
C LEU A 16 28.35 -9.46 38.32
N GLN A 17 27.06 -9.83 38.38
CA GLN A 17 26.23 -10.07 37.20
C GLN A 17 25.91 -8.77 36.46
N ILE A 18 25.68 -7.66 37.16
CA ILE A 18 25.53 -6.33 36.55
C ILE A 18 26.85 -5.87 35.94
N LEU A 19 28.00 -6.10 36.58
CA LEU A 19 29.33 -5.80 36.03
C LEU A 19 29.73 -6.74 34.88
N LEU A 20 29.25 -7.99 34.86
CA LEU A 20 29.43 -8.94 33.75
C LEU A 20 28.49 -8.64 32.57
N LEU A 21 27.27 -8.15 32.83
CA LEU A 21 26.35 -7.62 31.81
C LEU A 21 26.86 -6.29 31.24
N LEU A 22 27.53 -5.46 32.05
CA LEU A 22 28.19 -4.24 31.59
C LEU A 22 29.53 -4.51 30.87
N SER A 23 30.18 -5.68 31.06
CA SER A 23 31.50 -5.96 30.50
C SER A 23 31.53 -6.69 29.15
N HIS A 24 30.38 -6.94 28.51
CA HIS A 24 30.32 -7.52 27.15
C HIS A 24 29.76 -6.58 26.07
N SER A 25 29.51 -5.31 26.37
CA SER A 25 29.40 -4.29 25.32
C SER A 25 30.81 -3.77 24.98
N GLN A 26 31.55 -4.50 24.14
CA GLN A 26 32.86 -4.04 23.68
C GLN A 26 32.67 -2.73 22.89
N ARG A 27 32.95 -1.61 23.55
CA ARG A 27 33.14 -0.34 22.89
C ARG A 27 34.43 -0.46 22.05
N PHE A 28 34.35 -0.44 20.71
CA PHE A 28 35.53 -0.17 19.88
C PHE A 28 36.35 0.98 20.46
N ASN A 29 37.63 0.72 20.68
CA ASN A 29 38.64 1.68 21.07
C ASN A 29 39.46 1.95 19.82
N CYS A 30 39.60 3.20 19.40
CA CYS A 30 40.34 3.55 18.18
C CYS A 30 41.20 4.79 18.47
N GLU A 31 42.50 4.69 18.17
CA GLU A 31 43.54 5.63 18.61
C GLU A 31 44.00 6.66 17.56
N THR A 32 43.38 6.74 16.36
CA THR A 32 43.79 7.72 15.32
C THR A 32 42.62 8.27 14.49
N ALA A 33 42.89 9.28 13.65
CA ALA A 33 41.93 10.10 12.88
C ALA A 33 41.00 9.34 11.91
N THR A 34 41.16 8.02 11.79
CA THR A 34 40.12 7.09 11.37
C THR A 34 39.65 6.33 12.61
N CYS A 35 38.37 6.52 12.97
CA CYS A 35 37.66 5.95 14.12
C CYS A 35 37.86 6.76 15.43
N ALA A 36 36.89 7.61 15.78
CA ALA A 36 36.84 8.32 17.06
C ALA A 36 35.60 7.91 17.87
N LYS A 37 35.79 7.09 18.90
CA LYS A 37 34.72 6.53 19.74
C LYS A 37 34.62 7.13 21.15
N HIS A 38 35.51 8.06 21.51
CA HIS A 38 35.50 8.68 22.85
C HIS A 38 35.76 10.18 22.83
N ASP A 39 35.45 10.80 21.71
CA ASP A 39 35.51 12.23 21.61
C ASP A 39 34.26 12.83 22.27
N VAL A 40 34.47 13.52 23.40
CA VAL A 40 33.42 14.30 24.05
C VAL A 40 33.07 15.41 23.08
N TRP A 41 32.00 15.20 22.33
CA TRP A 41 31.47 16.20 21.45
C TRP A 41 30.90 17.32 22.29
N THR A 42 31.49 18.50 22.20
CA THR A 42 30.90 19.69 22.79
C THR A 42 29.91 20.24 21.80
N ASN A 43 28.64 20.36 22.22
CA ASN A 43 27.66 21.08 21.42
C ASN A 43 28.13 22.53 21.30
N VAL A 44 28.33 22.99 20.07
CA VAL A 44 28.72 24.37 19.81
C VAL A 44 27.54 25.12 19.23
N SER A 45 26.85 25.84 20.10
CA SER A 45 25.82 26.79 19.70
C SER A 45 26.48 28.10 19.26
N PHE A 46 26.48 28.34 17.95
CA PHE A 46 26.76 29.64 17.35
C PHE A 46 25.47 30.28 16.84
N PRO A 47 25.42 31.61 16.65
CA PRO A 47 24.38 32.22 15.82
C PRO A 47 24.36 31.50 14.47
N ASN A 48 23.20 30.95 14.10
CA ASN A 48 22.95 30.18 12.87
C ASN A 48 23.42 28.72 12.87
N SER A 49 23.91 28.15 13.97
CA SER A 49 24.32 26.74 14.03
C SER A 49 23.16 25.76 13.69
N THR A 50 21.95 26.04 14.17
CA THR A 50 20.74 25.29 13.80
C THR A 50 20.45 25.42 12.31
N GLU A 51 20.44 26.64 11.75
CA GLU A 51 20.21 26.91 10.32
C GLU A 51 21.23 26.20 9.42
N VAL A 52 22.51 26.17 9.82
CA VAL A 52 23.56 25.44 9.11
C VAL A 52 23.27 23.95 9.09
N CYS A 53 22.90 23.37 10.24
CA CYS A 53 22.55 21.95 10.29
C CYS A 53 21.32 21.62 9.44
N GLU A 54 20.28 22.46 9.48
CA GLU A 54 19.10 22.29 8.63
C GLU A 54 19.47 22.34 7.14
N GLN A 55 20.32 23.28 6.75
CA GLN A 55 20.78 23.39 5.37
C GLN A 55 21.57 22.17 4.92
N LEU A 56 22.44 21.62 5.78
CA LEU A 56 23.17 20.39 5.50
C LEU A 56 22.24 19.19 5.34
N GLN A 57 21.21 19.07 6.18
CA GLN A 57 20.19 18.03 6.03
C GLN A 57 19.43 18.17 4.71
N ILE A 58 19.02 19.39 4.34
CA ILE A 58 18.31 19.67 3.07
C ILE A 58 19.18 19.30 1.88
N ASN A 59 20.47 19.67 1.90
CA ASN A 59 21.41 19.35 0.83
C ASN A 59 21.59 17.83 0.68
N ALA A 60 21.85 17.13 1.79
CA ALA A 60 22.00 15.67 1.79
C ALA A 60 20.73 14.95 1.30
N LEU A 61 19.55 15.46 1.68
CA LEU A 61 18.28 14.95 1.18
C LEU A 61 18.10 15.23 -0.31
N SER A 62 18.42 16.41 -0.81
CA SER A 62 18.30 16.69 -2.25
C SER A 62 19.16 15.74 -3.08
N ASP A 63 20.43 15.58 -2.69
CA ASP A 63 21.36 14.69 -3.38
C ASP A 63 20.88 13.23 -3.35
N PHE A 64 20.33 12.78 -2.23
CA PHE A 64 19.77 11.44 -2.09
C PHE A 64 18.50 11.27 -2.93
N LEU A 65 17.54 12.18 -2.81
CA LEU A 65 16.19 12.06 -3.37
C LEU A 65 16.14 12.21 -4.89
N ASP A 66 17.05 13.00 -5.48
CA ASP A 66 17.06 13.23 -6.92
C ASP A 66 17.66 12.06 -7.70
N GLU A 67 18.65 11.36 -7.12
CA GLU A 67 19.45 10.36 -7.84
C GLU A 67 19.16 8.91 -7.44
N PHE A 68 18.97 8.61 -6.14
CA PHE A 68 18.82 7.23 -5.68
C PHE A 68 17.56 6.54 -6.21
N PRO A 69 16.36 7.15 -6.14
CA PRO A 69 15.14 6.47 -6.58
C PRO A 69 15.19 6.14 -8.06
N ARG A 70 15.74 7.05 -8.87
CA ARG A 70 15.95 6.86 -10.30
C ARG A 70 16.88 5.68 -10.56
N GLN A 71 18.04 5.62 -9.89
CA GLN A 71 18.98 4.51 -10.03
C GLN A 71 18.39 3.17 -9.59
N CYS A 72 17.69 3.14 -8.45
CA CYS A 72 17.01 1.94 -7.97
C CYS A 72 16.02 1.38 -9.00
N ARG A 73 15.21 2.26 -9.63
CA ARG A 73 14.26 1.86 -10.68
C ARG A 73 14.96 1.36 -11.94
N GLU A 74 16.01 2.04 -12.39
CA GLU A 74 16.77 1.65 -13.59
C GLU A 74 17.41 0.26 -13.42
N PHE A 75 18.04 0.00 -12.28
CA PHE A 75 18.64 -1.30 -11.98
C PHE A 75 17.58 -2.41 -11.86
N ALA A 76 16.46 -2.11 -11.20
CA ALA A 76 15.34 -3.05 -11.08
C ALA A 76 14.70 -3.37 -12.44
N ALA A 77 14.54 -2.38 -13.32
CA ALA A 77 13.98 -2.53 -14.66
C ALA A 77 14.91 -3.29 -15.61
N ALA A 78 16.22 -3.10 -15.47
CA ALA A 78 17.22 -3.80 -16.27
C ALA A 78 17.43 -5.27 -15.86
N GLY A 79 16.77 -5.73 -14.78
CA GLY A 79 16.90 -7.11 -14.28
C GLY A 79 18.31 -7.46 -13.78
N LEU A 80 19.13 -6.45 -13.50
CA LEU A 80 20.57 -6.59 -13.19
C LEU A 80 20.85 -7.08 -11.76
N GLY A 81 19.82 -7.41 -10.98
CA GLY A 81 19.97 -7.81 -9.59
C GLY A 81 20.24 -6.61 -8.64
N PRO A 82 20.82 -6.84 -7.45
CA PRO A 82 21.07 -5.78 -6.48
C PRO A 82 22.07 -4.77 -7.04
N TRP A 83 21.78 -3.48 -6.86
CA TRP A 83 22.67 -2.40 -7.29
C TRP A 83 23.95 -2.43 -6.43
N SER A 84 25.06 -2.92 -7.01
CA SER A 84 26.30 -3.20 -6.29
C SER A 84 26.93 -1.98 -5.62
N ASP A 85 26.71 -0.79 -6.19
CA ASP A 85 27.21 0.47 -5.62
C ASP A 85 26.21 1.16 -4.69
N CYS A 86 25.00 0.62 -4.54
CA CYS A 86 23.95 1.21 -3.70
C CYS A 86 24.47 1.49 -2.29
N ARG A 87 25.09 0.48 -1.68
CA ARG A 87 25.55 0.56 -0.29
C ARG A 87 26.64 1.61 -0.13
N ARG A 88 27.64 1.62 -1.03
CA ARG A 88 28.72 2.61 -1.02
C ARG A 88 28.16 4.02 -1.11
N ARG A 89 27.26 4.28 -2.06
CA ARG A 89 26.67 5.61 -2.22
C ARG A 89 25.80 6.00 -1.04
N TYR A 90 24.94 5.09 -0.57
CA TYR A 90 24.05 5.34 0.57
C TYR A 90 24.85 5.76 1.80
N CYS A 91 25.93 5.01 2.07
CA CYS A 91 26.85 5.29 3.15
C CYS A 91 27.66 6.58 2.92
N GLN A 92 28.04 6.87 1.68
CA GLN A 92 28.76 8.11 1.34
C GLN A 92 27.90 9.35 1.57
N SER A 93 26.62 9.37 1.17
CA SER A 93 25.72 10.50 1.43
C SER A 93 25.58 10.80 2.93
N LEU A 94 25.58 9.78 3.77
CA LEU A 94 25.56 9.92 5.22
C LEU A 94 26.93 10.35 5.79
N ALA A 95 28.02 9.84 5.21
CA ALA A 95 29.39 10.24 5.57
C ALA A 95 29.63 11.73 5.30
N ASP A 96 29.18 12.21 4.14
CA ASP A 96 29.31 13.61 3.73
C ASP A 96 28.49 14.52 4.65
N LEU A 97 27.28 14.10 5.04
CA LEU A 97 26.46 14.81 6.03
C LEU A 97 27.15 14.88 7.40
N ALA A 98 27.61 13.74 7.93
CA ALA A 98 28.28 13.66 9.23
C ALA A 98 29.60 14.44 9.23
N GLY A 99 30.39 14.33 8.16
CA GLY A 99 31.65 15.03 7.99
C GLY A 99 31.48 16.55 7.96
N ASN A 100 30.45 17.06 7.27
CA ASN A 100 30.16 18.49 7.23
C ASN A 100 29.58 19.05 8.53
N LEU A 101 28.97 18.20 9.37
CA LEU A 101 28.55 18.57 10.73
C LEU A 101 29.73 18.67 11.70
N SER A 102 30.86 17.99 11.39
CA SER A 102 32.09 18.05 12.17
C SER A 102 33.06 19.12 11.63
N HIS A 103 33.56 20.01 12.49
CA HIS A 103 34.48 21.06 12.04
C HIS A 103 35.96 20.63 12.13
N MET A 104 36.68 20.65 11.00
CA MET A 104 38.16 20.59 10.92
C MET A 104 38.85 19.53 11.80
N GLY A 105 38.30 18.32 11.90
CA GLY A 105 38.90 17.24 12.69
C GLY A 105 38.89 17.48 14.21
N GLN A 106 37.99 18.34 14.70
CA GLN A 106 37.70 18.54 16.11
C GLN A 106 36.29 18.07 16.47
N ASN A 107 36.08 17.76 17.75
CA ASN A 107 34.85 17.17 18.31
C ASN A 107 33.74 18.20 18.53
N LEU A 108 33.50 19.03 17.52
CA LEU A 108 32.53 20.11 17.56
C LEU A 108 31.43 19.80 16.55
N HIS A 109 30.19 19.70 17.01
CA HIS A 109 29.02 19.57 16.13
C HIS A 109 28.18 20.84 16.16
N TYR A 110 27.57 21.15 15.02
CA TYR A 110 26.67 22.29 14.85
C TYR A 110 25.21 21.88 15.14
N GLY A 111 24.55 22.61 16.03
CA GLY A 111 23.09 22.58 16.20
C GLY A 111 22.58 21.90 17.46
N ASP A 112 21.26 22.03 17.67
CA ASP A 112 20.52 21.46 18.81
C ASP A 112 20.28 19.93 18.65
N ASP A 113 19.38 19.36 19.47
CA ASP A 113 19.13 17.92 19.58
C ASP A 113 18.82 17.19 18.25
N GLU A 114 18.36 17.89 17.20
CA GLU A 114 18.09 17.34 15.87
C GLU A 114 19.35 16.88 15.11
N CYS A 115 20.51 17.47 15.41
CA CYS A 115 21.76 17.23 14.68
C CYS A 115 22.59 16.14 15.35
N ARG A 116 22.42 15.97 16.67
CA ARG A 116 23.07 14.94 17.49
C ARG A 116 23.02 13.53 16.87
N PRO A 117 21.88 13.03 16.33
CA PRO A 117 21.80 11.66 15.84
C PRO A 117 22.54 11.41 14.51
N LEU A 118 23.06 12.47 13.88
CA LEU A 118 23.75 12.41 12.59
C LEU A 118 25.29 12.38 12.72
N VAL A 119 25.82 12.65 13.91
CA VAL A 119 27.27 12.88 14.14
C VAL A 119 28.05 11.56 14.32
N ASN A 120 27.40 10.49 14.81
CA ASN A 120 28.07 9.23 15.18
C ASN A 120 28.19 8.21 14.02
N PHE A 121 28.12 8.69 12.77
CA PHE A 121 28.12 7.82 11.60
C PHE A 121 29.52 7.29 11.25
N ASN A 122 29.61 5.98 10.97
CA ASN A 122 30.84 5.33 10.52
C ASN A 122 30.64 4.71 9.13
N GLN A 123 31.28 5.31 8.11
CA GLN A 123 31.14 4.86 6.72
C GLN A 123 31.61 3.43 6.50
N THR A 124 32.77 3.04 7.05
CA THR A 124 33.33 1.69 6.88
C THR A 124 32.40 0.62 7.46
N LEU A 125 31.82 0.88 8.64
CA LEU A 125 30.81 -0.01 9.22
C LEU A 125 29.51 0.00 8.42
N CYS A 126 29.12 1.14 7.85
CA CYS A 126 27.95 1.23 6.99
C CYS A 126 28.08 0.36 5.73
N GLU A 127 29.24 0.41 5.07
CA GLU A 127 29.51 -0.33 3.84
C GLU A 127 29.66 -1.84 4.07
N THR A 128 29.93 -2.27 5.30
CA THR A 128 30.19 -3.69 5.63
C THR A 128 29.07 -4.34 6.42
N SER A 129 28.55 -3.66 7.44
CA SER A 129 27.79 -4.30 8.52
C SER A 129 26.48 -3.59 8.92
N TYR A 130 26.21 -2.35 8.48
CA TYR A 130 24.95 -1.71 8.87
C TYR A 130 23.76 -2.42 8.24
N ARG A 131 22.84 -2.86 9.10
CA ARG A 131 21.62 -3.58 8.71
C ARG A 131 20.66 -2.68 7.96
N ASP A 132 20.63 -1.39 8.28
CA ASP A 132 19.84 -0.39 7.57
C ASP A 132 20.25 -0.26 6.09
N ALA A 133 21.56 -0.15 5.83
CA ALA A 133 22.08 -0.02 4.48
C ALA A 133 21.86 -1.30 3.66
N GLU A 134 22.01 -2.47 4.29
CA GLU A 134 21.65 -3.77 3.70
C GLU A 134 20.15 -3.84 3.40
N ALA A 135 19.29 -3.50 4.35
CA ALA A 135 17.84 -3.54 4.20
C ALA A 135 17.36 -2.59 3.09
N PHE A 136 17.89 -1.37 3.03
CA PHE A 136 17.55 -0.43 1.97
C PHE A 136 18.03 -0.93 0.60
N CYS A 137 19.29 -1.32 0.47
CA CYS A 137 19.90 -1.63 -0.83
C CYS A 137 19.56 -3.03 -1.36
N GLU A 138 19.34 -4.01 -0.49
CA GLU A 138 19.06 -5.39 -0.90
C GLU A 138 17.56 -5.71 -0.93
N CYS A 139 16.72 -4.94 -0.22
CA CYS A 139 15.27 -5.14 -0.24
C CYS A 139 14.51 -3.99 -0.91
N LEU A 140 14.58 -2.76 -0.39
CA LEU A 140 13.73 -1.67 -0.86
C LEU A 140 14.12 -1.15 -2.25
N CYS A 141 15.39 -0.84 -2.46
CA CYS A 141 15.87 -0.30 -3.73
C CYS A 141 15.55 -1.23 -4.94
N PRO A 142 15.78 -2.56 -4.89
CA PRO A 142 15.42 -3.46 -5.99
C PRO A 142 13.92 -3.60 -6.22
N THR A 143 13.10 -3.28 -5.21
CA THR A 143 11.64 -3.44 -5.28
C THR A 143 10.92 -2.15 -5.70
N MET A 144 11.54 -0.98 -5.52
CA MET A 144 11.01 0.32 -5.97
C MET A 144 10.69 0.41 -7.46
N GLY A 145 11.44 -0.30 -8.33
CA GLY A 145 11.12 -0.35 -9.76
C GLY A 145 9.93 -1.23 -10.12
N ARG A 146 9.51 -2.11 -9.21
CA ARG A 146 8.45 -3.11 -9.44
C ARG A 146 7.16 -2.77 -8.72
N LEU A 147 7.29 -2.24 -7.51
CA LEU A 147 6.21 -1.77 -6.67
C LEU A 147 6.26 -0.25 -6.79
N GLN A 148 5.47 0.33 -7.68
CA GLN A 148 5.54 1.78 -7.91
C GLN A 148 4.85 2.52 -6.77
N ILE A 149 5.58 3.36 -6.04
CA ILE A 149 4.98 4.37 -5.17
C ILE A 149 4.62 5.56 -6.07
N PRO A 150 3.35 6.01 -6.07
CA PRO A 150 2.97 7.13 -6.93
C PRO A 150 3.78 8.38 -6.57
N THR A 151 4.33 9.04 -7.59
CA THR A 151 5.02 10.33 -7.48
C THR A 151 4.03 11.47 -7.14
N VAL A 152 2.75 11.25 -7.43
CA VAL A 152 1.68 12.23 -7.23
C VAL A 152 1.43 12.47 -5.73
N GLY A 153 1.44 13.74 -5.32
CA GLY A 153 1.30 14.15 -3.92
C GLY A 153 2.62 14.15 -3.12
N GLY A 154 3.77 13.86 -3.75
CA GLY A 154 5.08 13.94 -3.11
C GLY A 154 5.35 12.88 -2.04
N CYS A 155 4.50 11.85 -1.93
CA CYS A 155 4.63 10.82 -0.90
C CYS A 155 5.88 9.97 -1.04
N GLU A 156 6.30 9.63 -2.26
CA GLU A 156 7.57 8.94 -2.48
C GLU A 156 8.73 9.71 -1.84
N ARG A 157 8.80 11.03 -2.10
CA ARG A 157 9.83 11.90 -1.53
C ARG A 157 9.77 11.88 -0.01
N LYS A 158 8.58 12.03 0.58
CA LYS A 158 8.38 12.02 2.05
C LYS A 158 8.74 10.69 2.70
N ILE A 159 8.43 9.57 2.04
CA ILE A 159 8.82 8.23 2.46
C ILE A 159 10.33 8.10 2.49
N LEU A 160 11.01 8.52 1.43
CA LEU A 160 12.46 8.47 1.36
C LEU A 160 13.14 9.41 2.36
N GLU A 161 12.59 10.62 2.59
CA GLU A 161 13.03 11.53 3.64
C GLU A 161 12.96 10.86 5.03
N PHE A 162 11.83 10.21 5.33
CA PHE A 162 11.65 9.47 6.58
C PHE A 162 12.61 8.27 6.69
N LEU A 163 12.74 7.48 5.62
CA LEU A 163 13.61 6.32 5.60
C LEU A 163 15.09 6.69 5.74
N PHE A 164 15.53 7.82 5.18
CA PHE A 164 16.92 8.26 5.19
C PHE A 164 17.32 8.99 6.48
N LEU A 165 16.52 9.97 6.93
CA LEU A 165 16.82 10.78 8.13
C LEU A 165 15.81 10.60 9.26
N GLY A 166 14.51 10.47 8.96
CA GLY A 166 13.45 10.51 9.97
C GLY A 166 13.56 9.45 11.07
N ARG A 167 14.18 8.31 10.81
CA ARG A 167 14.37 7.26 11.82
C ARG A 167 15.59 7.43 12.71
N ARG A 168 16.51 8.34 12.37
CA ARG A 168 17.83 8.43 13.02
C ARG A 168 17.80 8.97 14.44
N GLY A 169 16.66 9.47 14.91
CA GLY A 169 16.45 9.88 16.29
C GLY A 169 15.02 10.36 16.48
N TYR A 170 14.62 10.51 17.75
CA TYR A 170 13.29 10.99 18.10
C TYR A 170 12.99 12.37 17.48
N GLU A 171 13.95 13.28 17.54
CA GLU A 171 13.84 14.65 17.06
C GLU A 171 13.65 14.71 15.54
N LEU A 172 14.42 13.91 14.79
CA LEU A 172 14.30 13.79 13.34
C LEU A 172 12.99 13.10 12.92
N SER A 173 12.45 12.21 13.75
CA SER A 173 11.17 11.54 13.47
C SER A 173 9.99 12.50 13.51
N LEU A 174 10.06 13.55 14.32
CA LEU A 174 9.07 14.62 14.37
C LEU A 174 9.19 15.55 13.15
N LYS A 175 10.42 15.86 12.73
CA LYS A 175 10.71 16.74 11.60
C LYS A 175 10.34 16.11 10.25
N TYR A 176 10.80 14.89 10.01
CA TYR A 176 10.57 14.13 8.77
C TYR A 176 9.45 13.11 8.94
N GLN A 177 8.39 13.46 9.69
CA GLN A 177 7.25 12.58 9.92
C GLN A 177 6.50 12.24 8.63
N LEU A 178 5.95 11.02 8.58
CA LEU A 178 5.03 10.62 7.53
C LEU A 178 3.60 11.03 7.86
N SER A 179 2.89 11.58 6.87
CA SER A 179 1.45 11.76 6.98
C SER A 179 0.75 10.40 6.91
N GLY A 180 -0.43 10.25 7.52
CA GLY A 180 -1.21 9.01 7.41
C GLY A 180 -1.53 8.62 5.95
N TYR A 181 -1.64 9.61 5.05
CA TYR A 181 -1.80 9.37 3.62
C TYR A 181 -0.56 8.73 2.99
N CYS A 182 0.64 9.27 3.24
CA CYS A 182 1.87 8.69 2.71
C CYS A 182 2.29 7.39 3.41
N ALA A 183 1.93 7.23 4.70
CA ALA A 183 2.05 5.98 5.43
C ALA A 183 1.31 4.83 4.72
N GLY A 184 0.11 5.11 4.19
CA GLY A 184 -0.68 4.14 3.42
C GLY A 184 0.13 3.48 2.30
N PHE A 185 0.84 4.27 1.49
CA PHE A 185 1.61 3.75 0.36
C PHE A 185 2.82 2.90 0.78
N ILE A 186 3.60 3.34 1.78
CA ILE A 186 4.73 2.53 2.26
C ILE A 186 4.23 1.25 2.93
N CYS A 187 3.07 1.30 3.59
CA CYS A 187 2.46 0.14 4.23
C CYS A 187 1.87 -0.87 3.23
N GLU A 188 1.29 -0.42 2.12
CA GLU A 188 0.94 -1.29 0.99
C GLU A 188 2.19 -1.99 0.44
N HIS A 189 3.29 -1.24 0.34
CA HIS A 189 4.59 -1.79 -0.07
C HIS A 189 5.09 -2.87 0.89
N PHE A 190 5.09 -2.60 2.19
CA PHE A 190 5.49 -3.57 3.21
C PHE A 190 4.54 -4.75 3.32
N THR A 191 3.25 -4.56 3.04
CA THR A 191 2.29 -5.66 2.91
C THR A 191 2.75 -6.66 1.86
N ILE A 192 3.20 -6.18 0.70
CA ILE A 192 3.66 -7.05 -0.39
C ILE A 192 5.02 -7.69 -0.07
N LEU A 193 5.95 -6.94 0.54
CA LEU A 193 7.31 -7.40 0.80
C LEU A 193 7.44 -8.29 2.04
N GLY A 194 6.64 -8.01 3.06
CA GLY A 194 6.70 -8.61 4.39
C GLY A 194 5.76 -9.76 4.62
N ASP A 195 4.76 -9.99 3.74
CA ASP A 195 3.82 -11.10 3.90
C ASP A 195 4.58 -12.44 3.81
N PRO A 196 4.62 -13.23 4.89
CA PRO A 196 5.29 -14.53 4.89
C PRO A 196 4.58 -15.57 4.00
N ASN A 197 3.27 -15.40 3.74
CA ASN A 197 2.46 -16.30 2.91
C ASN A 197 1.51 -15.51 1.98
N PRO A 198 2.05 -14.78 0.98
CA PRO A 198 1.25 -13.91 0.13
C PRO A 198 0.29 -14.73 -0.73
N ALA A 199 -0.97 -14.29 -0.79
CA ALA A 199 -1.97 -14.90 -1.67
C ALA A 199 -1.55 -14.87 -3.16
N TYR A 200 -0.82 -13.83 -3.56
CA TYR A 200 -0.25 -13.66 -4.89
C TYR A 200 1.23 -13.25 -4.78
N PRO A 201 2.19 -14.18 -4.99
CA PRO A 201 3.61 -13.85 -4.90
C PRO A 201 4.01 -12.93 -6.06
N VAL A 202 4.55 -11.75 -5.74
CA VAL A 202 5.14 -10.87 -6.77
C VAL A 202 6.51 -11.43 -7.16
N ALA A 203 6.69 -11.70 -8.45
CA ALA A 203 7.91 -12.33 -8.95
C ALA A 203 9.15 -11.46 -8.68
N GLY A 204 10.16 -12.12 -8.11
CA GLY A 204 11.51 -11.60 -7.88
C GLY A 204 11.64 -10.55 -6.77
N ILE A 205 10.74 -10.54 -5.78
CA ILE A 205 11.03 -9.91 -4.49
C ILE A 205 12.31 -10.54 -3.90
N PRO A 206 13.31 -9.73 -3.48
CA PRO A 206 14.51 -10.25 -2.84
C PRO A 206 14.19 -11.06 -1.57
N PRO A 207 14.81 -12.23 -1.34
CA PRO A 207 14.58 -13.03 -0.14
C PRO A 207 15.01 -12.30 1.14
N THR A 208 15.95 -11.34 1.04
CA THR A 208 16.38 -10.48 2.16
C THR A 208 15.19 -9.71 2.77
N CYS A 209 14.19 -9.31 1.96
CA CYS A 209 13.00 -8.61 2.46
C CYS A 209 12.25 -9.38 3.56
N LYS A 210 12.18 -10.72 3.44
CA LYS A 210 11.48 -11.57 4.41
C LYS A 210 12.18 -11.64 5.77
N LYS A 211 13.48 -11.32 5.82
CA LYS A 211 14.27 -11.33 7.05
C LYS A 211 14.16 -10.02 7.84
N LEU A 212 13.52 -9.00 7.29
CA LEU A 212 13.43 -7.67 7.88
C LEU A 212 12.22 -7.47 8.80
N ASP A 213 11.39 -8.50 9.02
CA ASP A 213 10.15 -8.43 9.81
C ASP A 213 9.27 -7.21 9.45
N LEU A 214 9.16 -6.90 8.15
CA LEU A 214 8.37 -5.75 7.67
C LEU A 214 6.90 -5.91 8.11
N PRO A 215 6.24 -4.82 8.56
CA PRO A 215 4.84 -4.89 8.95
C PRO A 215 3.99 -5.11 7.71
N TRP A 216 3.44 -6.32 7.61
CA TRP A 216 2.69 -6.74 6.41
C TRP A 216 1.18 -6.51 6.52
N ARG A 217 0.71 -5.99 7.65
CA ARG A 217 -0.70 -5.65 7.86
C ARG A 217 -0.89 -4.17 7.66
N LEU A 218 -1.61 -3.80 6.60
CA LEU A 218 -1.81 -2.41 6.20
C LEU A 218 -2.27 -1.51 7.36
N TYR A 219 -3.27 -1.94 8.13
CA TYR A 219 -3.81 -1.14 9.24
C TYR A 219 -2.79 -0.96 10.37
N ASN A 220 -2.18 -2.05 10.85
CA ASN A 220 -1.15 -1.99 11.90
C ASN A 220 0.05 -1.16 11.48
N CYS A 221 0.49 -1.30 10.23
CA CYS A 221 1.56 -0.49 9.68
C CYS A 221 1.19 1.00 9.68
N ASN A 222 -0.02 1.35 9.23
CA ASN A 222 -0.48 2.74 9.23
C ASN A 222 -0.58 3.34 10.65
N GLU A 223 -1.02 2.55 11.63
CA GLU A 223 -1.08 2.99 13.02
C GLU A 223 0.31 3.27 13.62
N LEU A 224 1.35 2.51 13.23
CA LEU A 224 2.73 2.79 13.67
C LEU A 224 3.15 4.22 13.30
N PHE A 225 2.81 4.67 12.08
CA PHE A 225 3.12 6.02 11.61
C PHE A 225 2.16 7.11 12.11
N SER A 226 0.93 6.73 12.48
CA SER A 226 -0.10 7.68 12.88
C SER A 226 0.01 8.11 14.35
N ARG A 227 0.63 7.28 15.20
CA ARG A 227 0.87 7.62 16.61
C ARG A 227 1.88 8.75 16.74
N LYS A 228 1.60 9.65 17.69
CA LYS A 228 2.47 10.77 18.04
C LYS A 228 2.76 10.74 19.54
N PRO A 229 4.03 10.61 19.94
CA PRO A 229 5.22 10.45 19.09
C PRO A 229 5.25 9.11 18.31
N TYR A 230 6.05 9.06 17.24
CA TYR A 230 6.26 7.84 16.45
C TYR A 230 6.83 6.75 17.36
N ASP A 231 6.19 5.60 17.37
CA ASP A 231 6.53 4.46 18.22
C ASP A 231 6.58 3.19 17.36
N PRO A 232 7.79 2.72 17.00
CA PRO A 232 7.94 1.53 16.16
C PRO A 232 7.78 0.21 16.93
N LEU A 233 7.67 0.26 18.27
CA LEU A 233 7.67 -0.89 19.18
C LEU A 233 6.57 -0.80 20.24
N PRO A 234 5.31 -0.53 19.87
CA PRO A 234 4.24 -0.30 20.83
C PRO A 234 3.97 -1.53 21.73
N TRP A 235 4.30 -2.72 21.25
CA TRP A 235 4.14 -3.99 21.98
C TRP A 235 5.22 -4.26 23.03
N GLU A 236 6.33 -3.51 23.04
CA GLU A 236 7.40 -3.64 24.05
C GLU A 236 6.91 -3.19 25.43
N THR A 237 5.98 -2.24 25.45
CA THR A 237 5.29 -1.84 26.69
C THR A 237 3.95 -2.57 26.81
N PRO A 238 3.78 -3.45 27.81
CA PRO A 238 2.50 -4.09 28.03
C PRO A 238 1.43 -3.07 28.41
N PHE A 239 0.17 -3.46 28.21
CA PHE A 239 -0.96 -2.68 28.70
C PHE A 239 -0.96 -2.69 30.24
N PRO A 240 -1.21 -1.56 30.92
CA PRO A 240 -0.99 -1.45 32.37
C PRO A 240 -1.89 -2.33 33.25
N GLU A 241 -2.98 -2.87 32.70
CA GLU A 241 -3.97 -3.67 33.44
C GLU A 241 -3.76 -5.17 33.15
N ASP A 242 -3.85 -5.98 34.19
CA ASP A 242 -3.80 -7.44 34.08
C ASP A 242 -4.99 -7.95 33.26
N SER A 243 -4.75 -8.97 32.43
CA SER A 243 -5.78 -9.64 31.63
C SER A 243 -6.58 -8.69 30.72
N VAL A 244 -6.02 -7.54 30.34
CA VAL A 244 -6.60 -6.61 29.35
C VAL A 244 -5.68 -6.49 28.15
N LEU A 245 -6.18 -6.84 26.96
CA LEU A 245 -5.49 -6.58 25.69
C LEU A 245 -5.96 -5.27 25.08
N GLU A 246 -5.03 -4.59 24.42
CA GLU A 246 -5.33 -3.48 23.51
C GLU A 246 -5.14 -3.96 22.07
N CYS A 247 -6.16 -3.76 21.24
CA CYS A 247 -6.10 -4.02 19.81
C CYS A 247 -5.70 -2.75 19.04
N THR A 248 -5.36 -2.92 17.77
CA THR A 248 -4.77 -1.85 16.94
C THR A 248 -5.76 -0.73 16.63
N ASP A 249 -7.05 -1.02 16.61
CA ASP A 249 -8.12 0.00 16.52
C ASP A 249 -8.32 0.81 17.82
N GLY A 250 -7.54 0.52 18.87
CA GLY A 250 -7.62 1.15 20.19
C GLY A 250 -8.67 0.55 21.12
N SER A 251 -9.41 -0.48 20.67
CA SER A 251 -10.34 -1.21 21.53
C SER A 251 -9.59 -2.01 22.60
N ARG A 252 -10.25 -2.17 23.75
CA ARG A 252 -9.68 -2.85 24.93
C ARG A 252 -10.62 -3.94 25.37
N HIS A 253 -10.07 -5.12 25.62
CA HIS A 253 -10.87 -6.30 25.91
C HIS A 253 -10.27 -7.07 27.08
N GLN A 254 -11.13 -7.41 28.03
CA GLN A 254 -10.76 -8.29 29.12
C GLN A 254 -10.71 -9.73 28.61
N VAL A 255 -9.57 -10.39 28.81
CA VAL A 255 -9.31 -11.75 28.35
C VAL A 255 -9.18 -12.70 29.52
N ASP A 256 -9.56 -13.96 29.34
CA ASP A 256 -9.28 -15.03 30.28
C ASP A 256 -8.43 -16.08 29.56
N ILE A 257 -7.26 -16.43 30.12
CA ILE A 257 -6.31 -17.40 29.56
C ILE A 257 -6.90 -18.80 29.44
N ARG A 258 -7.96 -19.10 30.20
CA ARG A 258 -8.66 -20.38 30.13
C ARG A 258 -9.63 -20.47 28.96
N GLU A 259 -9.95 -19.34 28.33
CA GLU A 259 -10.89 -19.25 27.22
C GLU A 259 -10.17 -18.77 25.94
N VAL A 260 -9.80 -19.73 25.08
CA VAL A 260 -9.06 -19.49 23.83
C VAL A 260 -9.76 -18.46 22.93
N ASP A 261 -11.09 -18.44 22.91
CA ASP A 261 -11.89 -17.52 22.10
C ASP A 261 -11.73 -16.06 22.55
N LYS A 262 -11.56 -15.81 23.86
CA LYS A 262 -11.34 -14.45 24.39
C LYS A 262 -9.98 -13.89 23.99
N TRP A 263 -8.97 -14.74 23.79
CA TRP A 263 -7.66 -14.34 23.29
C TRP A 263 -7.67 -13.98 21.80
N ALA A 264 -8.65 -14.49 21.04
CA ALA A 264 -8.83 -14.19 19.63
C ALA A 264 -9.58 -12.86 19.37
N VAL A 265 -10.01 -12.15 20.42
CA VAL A 265 -10.88 -10.96 20.31
C VAL A 265 -10.33 -9.89 19.37
N CYS A 266 -9.00 -9.71 19.31
CA CYS A 266 -8.42 -8.73 18.40
C CYS A 266 -8.50 -9.10 16.91
N GLY A 267 -8.88 -10.32 16.54
CA GLY A 267 -9.05 -10.73 15.14
C GLY A 267 -10.03 -9.83 14.38
N ASP A 268 -11.13 -9.44 15.02
CA ASP A 268 -12.13 -8.52 14.46
C ASP A 268 -11.78 -7.04 14.69
N HIS A 269 -10.81 -6.77 15.56
CA HIS A 269 -10.38 -5.44 16.01
C HIS A 269 -8.99 -5.04 15.48
N LYS A 270 -8.68 -5.42 14.25
CA LYS A 270 -7.41 -5.05 13.56
C LYS A 270 -6.15 -5.55 14.26
N PHE A 271 -6.24 -6.68 14.97
CA PHE A 271 -5.15 -7.43 15.59
C PHE A 271 -4.54 -6.79 16.85
N ARG A 272 -3.78 -7.60 17.58
CA ARG A 272 -3.19 -7.25 18.87
C ARG A 272 -2.14 -6.16 18.71
N TRP A 273 -2.26 -5.18 19.59
CA TRP A 273 -1.36 -4.04 19.64
C TRP A 273 -0.46 -4.10 20.88
N ARG A 274 -1.07 -4.29 22.06
CA ARG A 274 -0.34 -4.50 23.32
C ARG A 274 -0.85 -5.72 24.07
N CYS A 275 0.09 -6.43 24.64
CA CYS A 275 -0.19 -7.58 25.49
C CYS A 275 -0.57 -7.13 26.92
N PRO A 276 -1.30 -7.96 27.68
CA PRO A 276 -1.64 -7.65 29.07
C PRO A 276 -0.42 -7.61 29.99
N GLN A 277 -0.53 -6.95 31.14
CA GLN A 277 0.57 -6.83 32.11
C GLN A 277 1.06 -8.18 32.67
N ASP A 278 0.15 -9.15 32.83
CA ASP A 278 0.42 -10.52 33.29
C ASP A 278 1.02 -11.42 32.19
N TYR A 279 0.88 -11.04 30.91
CA TYR A 279 1.47 -11.74 29.75
C TYR A 279 2.26 -10.75 28.89
N PRO A 280 3.32 -10.11 29.40
CA PRO A 280 3.84 -8.90 28.79
C PRO A 280 4.59 -9.12 27.48
N PHE A 281 5.02 -10.34 27.18
CA PHE A 281 5.90 -10.62 26.03
C PHE A 281 5.09 -10.98 24.79
N MET A 282 5.16 -10.16 23.75
CA MET A 282 4.59 -10.48 22.44
C MET A 282 5.57 -11.32 21.61
N CYS A 283 5.19 -12.50 21.16
CA CYS A 283 6.05 -13.38 20.37
C CYS A 283 6.19 -12.93 18.92
N ARG A 284 7.36 -13.20 18.31
CA ARG A 284 7.69 -12.83 16.94
C ARG A 284 6.82 -13.50 15.87
N ASP A 285 6.42 -14.76 16.09
CA ASP A 285 5.65 -15.54 15.12
C ASP A 285 4.25 -14.92 14.90
N PRO A 286 3.96 -14.39 13.68
CA PRO A 286 2.69 -13.72 13.39
C PRO A 286 1.50 -14.68 13.23
N TYR A 287 1.72 -16.00 13.18
CA TYR A 287 0.65 -17.00 13.09
C TYR A 287 0.53 -17.88 14.32
N GLY A 288 1.31 -17.61 15.37
CA GLY A 288 1.31 -18.44 16.58
C GLY A 288 -0.07 -18.54 17.24
N CYS A 289 -0.92 -17.52 17.11
CA CYS A 289 -2.22 -17.45 17.76
C CYS A 289 -3.35 -17.05 16.79
N LEU A 290 -3.92 -18.02 16.08
CA LEU A 290 -5.08 -17.82 15.17
C LEU A 290 -4.84 -16.72 14.11
N GLY A 291 -3.60 -16.61 13.63
CA GLY A 291 -3.23 -15.53 12.71
C GLY A 291 -2.99 -14.20 13.43
N ASP A 292 -2.45 -14.21 14.64
CA ASP A 292 -1.92 -13.04 15.32
C ASP A 292 -0.72 -13.40 16.21
N HIS A 293 0.01 -12.38 16.68
CA HIS A 293 1.14 -12.52 17.60
C HIS A 293 0.68 -12.94 18.99
N CYS A 294 1.21 -14.04 19.52
CA CYS A 294 0.88 -14.50 20.87
C CYS A 294 1.46 -13.61 21.96
N CYS A 295 0.78 -13.49 23.10
CA CYS A 295 1.37 -12.97 24.33
C CYS A 295 1.72 -14.10 25.30
N ARG A 296 2.83 -13.97 26.03
CA ARG A 296 3.36 -14.97 26.96
C ARG A 296 3.80 -14.35 28.28
N GLU A 297 3.79 -15.15 29.34
CA GLU A 297 4.27 -14.73 30.67
C GLU A 297 5.80 -14.60 30.68
N THR A 298 6.47 -15.49 29.95
CA THR A 298 7.93 -15.52 29.88
C THR A 298 8.44 -15.59 28.45
N LEU A 299 9.57 -14.93 28.18
CA LEU A 299 10.21 -14.93 26.86
C LEU A 299 10.56 -16.34 26.35
N GLY A 300 10.86 -17.28 27.25
CA GLY A 300 11.20 -18.67 26.91
C GLY A 300 10.05 -19.45 26.28
N GLU A 301 8.81 -18.97 26.40
CA GLU A 301 7.62 -19.58 25.78
C GLU A 301 7.39 -19.11 24.34
N CYS A 302 8.18 -18.16 23.84
CA CYS A 302 8.13 -17.71 22.45
C CYS A 302 9.11 -18.52 21.59
N PRO A 303 8.63 -19.40 20.68
CA PRO A 303 9.50 -20.29 19.90
C PRO A 303 10.48 -19.54 18.99
N ALA A 304 10.05 -18.39 18.47
CA ALA A 304 10.83 -17.52 17.58
C ALA A 304 11.40 -16.28 18.29
N GLY A 305 11.33 -16.24 19.63
CA GLY A 305 11.68 -15.09 20.45
C GLY A 305 10.61 -13.99 20.46
N GLU A 306 10.97 -12.86 21.07
CA GLU A 306 10.11 -11.68 21.18
C GLU A 306 9.93 -10.99 19.83
N ARG A 307 8.78 -10.35 19.66
CA ARG A 307 8.49 -9.50 18.51
C ARG A 307 9.40 -8.28 18.53
N ILE A 308 10.18 -8.14 17.46
CA ILE A 308 11.07 -7.00 17.24
C ILE A 308 10.45 -6.03 16.22
N SER A 309 10.93 -4.79 16.20
CA SER A 309 10.61 -3.85 15.13
C SER A 309 11.38 -4.23 13.89
N SER A 310 10.79 -3.93 12.74
CA SER A 310 11.54 -3.99 11.49
C SER A 310 12.71 -3.02 11.56
N ILE A 311 13.90 -3.47 11.13
CA ILE A 311 15.10 -2.63 11.01
C ILE A 311 14.81 -1.38 10.16
N MET A 312 13.92 -1.49 9.18
CA MET A 312 13.49 -0.37 8.32
C MET A 312 12.62 0.67 9.03
N LEU A 313 12.17 0.39 10.26
CA LEU A 313 11.25 1.22 11.04
C LEU A 313 11.74 1.56 12.43
N SER A 314 12.72 0.82 12.96
CA SER A 314 13.34 1.11 14.25
C SER A 314 13.85 2.55 14.32
N LEU A 315 13.58 3.20 15.44
CA LEU A 315 14.19 4.47 15.80
C LEU A 315 15.60 4.21 16.34
N GLU A 316 16.56 5.04 15.91
CA GLU A 316 17.92 5.10 16.47
C GLU A 316 18.59 3.72 16.59
N LEU A 317 18.90 3.11 15.45
CA LEU A 317 19.57 1.80 15.45
C LEU A 317 20.90 1.87 16.22
N PRO A 318 21.25 0.82 17.00
CA PRO A 318 22.48 0.78 17.78
C PRO A 318 23.73 1.12 16.96
N GLU A 319 23.78 0.63 15.72
CA GLU A 319 24.89 0.88 14.80
C GLU A 319 25.09 2.35 14.41
N TRP A 320 24.04 3.17 14.44
CA TRP A 320 24.11 4.61 14.17
C TRP A 320 24.68 5.41 15.33
N VAL A 321 24.57 4.88 16.56
CA VAL A 321 25.16 5.46 17.78
C VAL A 321 26.45 4.74 18.20
N GLY A 322 27.03 3.93 17.30
CA GLY A 322 28.34 3.32 17.49
C GLY A 322 28.35 2.04 18.35
N PHE A 323 27.19 1.42 18.55
CA PHE A 323 27.04 0.09 19.15
C PHE A 323 26.87 -0.96 18.07
N LEU A 324 27.57 -2.09 18.19
CA LEU A 324 27.25 -3.22 17.32
C LEU A 324 26.23 -4.13 17.99
N PRO A 325 25.26 -4.66 17.23
CA PRO A 325 24.38 -5.69 17.75
C PRO A 325 25.20 -6.95 18.09
N PRO A 326 24.77 -7.75 19.10
CA PRO A 326 25.50 -8.92 19.57
C PRO A 326 25.86 -9.94 18.47
N GLU A 327 25.00 -10.07 17.46
CA GLU A 327 25.19 -10.95 16.31
C GLU A 327 26.41 -10.56 15.46
N LEU A 328 26.62 -9.25 15.24
CA LEU A 328 27.78 -8.75 14.48
C LEU A 328 29.08 -8.83 15.28
N VAL A 329 29.00 -8.70 16.61
CA VAL A 329 30.14 -8.94 17.50
C VAL A 329 30.60 -10.40 17.36
N ALA A 330 29.66 -11.35 17.39
CA ALA A 330 29.98 -12.77 17.22
C ALA A 330 30.57 -13.08 15.83
N LEU A 331 30.06 -12.47 14.76
CA LEU A 331 30.55 -12.70 13.40
C LEU A 331 32.00 -12.20 13.22
N MET A 332 32.32 -11.00 13.72
CA MET A 332 33.65 -10.42 13.59
C MET A 332 34.72 -11.12 14.44
N VAL A 333 34.33 -11.76 15.55
CA VAL A 333 35.25 -12.60 16.35
C VAL A 333 35.69 -13.85 15.59
N THR A 334 34.94 -14.31 14.58
CA THR A 334 35.23 -15.58 13.87
C THR A 334 36.08 -15.44 12.59
N THR A 335 36.36 -14.23 12.09
CA THR A 335 36.98 -14.05 10.75
C THR A 335 38.36 -13.40 10.72
N THR A 336 39.00 -13.08 11.84
CA THR A 336 40.33 -12.42 11.80
C THR A 336 41.49 -13.40 11.97
N THR A 337 41.93 -14.01 10.87
CA THR A 337 43.35 -14.40 10.66
C THR A 337 43.94 -13.59 9.52
N MET A 338 44.01 -12.27 9.66
CA MET A 338 45.06 -11.42 9.08
C MET A 338 44.90 -10.01 9.64
N ASP A 339 46.02 -9.47 10.12
CA ASP A 339 46.11 -8.15 10.72
C ASP A 339 46.00 -7.07 9.62
N PRO A 340 44.96 -6.21 9.61
CA PRO A 340 44.79 -5.16 8.61
C PRO A 340 45.95 -4.15 8.59
N GLU A 341 46.73 -4.08 9.67
CA GLU A 341 47.93 -3.23 9.76
C GLU A 341 49.05 -3.74 8.83
N GLN A 342 49.23 -5.06 8.69
CA GLN A 342 50.27 -5.64 7.82
C GLN A 342 49.97 -5.45 6.32
N ALA A 343 48.70 -5.47 5.93
CA ALA A 343 48.29 -5.24 4.54
C ALA A 343 48.46 -3.77 4.11
N PHE A 344 48.30 -2.83 5.05
CA PHE A 344 48.51 -1.40 4.83
C PHE A 344 50.00 -1.03 4.80
N LEU A 345 50.81 -1.60 5.71
CA LEU A 345 52.24 -1.33 5.78
C LEU A 345 53.03 -1.85 4.56
N LEU A 346 52.57 -2.92 3.90
CA LEU A 346 53.19 -3.44 2.67
C LEU A 346 52.98 -2.53 1.44
N ASN A 347 52.02 -1.59 1.49
CA ASN A 347 51.70 -0.68 0.38
C ASN A 347 52.37 0.70 0.49
N LEU A 348 53.01 1.03 1.61
CA LEU A 348 53.70 2.30 1.79
C LEU A 348 55.16 2.21 1.35
N ARG A 349 55.40 2.34 0.04
CA ARG A 349 56.72 2.71 -0.49
C ARG A 349 57.04 4.15 -0.07
N THR A 350 58.00 4.29 0.83
CA THR A 350 58.53 5.58 1.27
C THR A 350 59.53 6.16 0.26
N THR A 351 59.24 7.33 -0.30
CA THR A 351 60.24 8.20 -0.95
C THR A 351 60.76 9.23 0.05
N SER A 352 62.08 9.27 0.23
CA SER A 352 62.81 10.17 1.12
C SER A 352 62.75 11.65 0.70
N ALA A 353 62.60 12.54 1.68
CA ALA A 353 62.54 13.99 1.50
C ALA A 353 63.93 14.66 1.35
N GLY A 354 64.06 15.54 0.36
CA GLY A 354 65.03 16.64 0.35
C GLY A 354 64.35 17.95 0.79
N PRO A 355 65.10 18.99 1.21
CA PRO A 355 64.52 20.22 1.74
C PRO A 355 63.77 21.03 0.67
N SER A 356 62.61 21.56 1.05
CA SER A 356 61.68 22.26 0.15
C SER A 356 61.99 23.75 -0.01
N PHE A 357 61.71 24.25 -1.21
CA PHE A 357 61.82 25.66 -1.66
C PHE A 357 61.15 26.68 -0.70
N ALA A 358 60.18 26.24 0.11
CA ALA A 358 59.48 27.06 1.09
C ALA A 358 60.41 27.65 2.17
N GLN A 359 61.49 26.97 2.52
CA GLN A 359 62.44 27.45 3.51
C GLN A 359 63.41 28.52 2.98
N GLN A 360 63.52 28.70 1.65
CA GLN A 360 64.37 29.73 1.04
C GLN A 360 63.68 31.09 0.83
N ILE A 361 62.35 31.17 0.98
CA ILE A 361 61.57 32.38 0.64
C ILE A 361 60.98 33.08 1.88
N GLY A 362 61.14 32.47 3.06
CA GLY A 362 60.61 33.00 4.33
C GLY A 362 60.99 34.46 4.60
N ASP A 363 62.18 34.88 4.17
CA ASP A 363 62.69 36.24 4.45
C ASP A 363 62.11 37.33 3.52
N TYR A 364 61.49 36.96 2.40
CA TYR A 364 60.93 37.90 1.40
C TYR A 364 59.40 37.82 1.23
N ALA A 365 58.74 36.86 1.89
CA ALA A 365 57.31 36.60 1.75
C ALA A 365 56.44 37.82 2.12
N TRP A 366 56.85 38.60 3.13
CA TRP A 366 56.08 39.77 3.60
C TRP A 366 56.01 40.90 2.57
N ALA A 367 57.07 41.10 1.78
CA ALA A 367 57.12 42.11 0.73
C ALA A 367 56.25 41.73 -0.48
N GLY A 368 56.19 40.44 -0.83
CA GLY A 368 55.32 39.92 -1.88
C GLY A 368 53.84 40.02 -1.53
N SER A 369 53.46 39.71 -0.28
CA SER A 369 52.08 39.82 0.19
C SER A 369 51.57 41.25 0.22
N ALA A 370 52.41 42.23 0.56
CA ALA A 370 52.01 43.65 0.59
C ALA A 370 51.64 44.18 -0.82
N VAL A 371 52.40 43.78 -1.85
CA VAL A 371 52.13 44.17 -3.24
C VAL A 371 50.84 43.54 -3.76
N LEU A 372 50.59 42.27 -3.46
CA LEU A 372 49.37 41.58 -3.87
C LEU A 372 48.11 42.16 -3.21
N VAL A 373 48.20 42.60 -1.95
CA VAL A 373 47.08 43.25 -1.26
C VAL A 373 46.73 44.59 -1.90
N VAL A 374 47.73 45.40 -2.27
CA VAL A 374 47.49 46.70 -2.92
C VAL A 374 46.88 46.52 -4.32
N ILE A 375 47.34 45.52 -5.09
CA ILE A 375 46.77 45.18 -6.40
C ILE A 375 45.33 44.66 -6.24
N GLY A 376 45.08 43.81 -5.24
CA GLY A 376 43.74 43.28 -4.97
C GLY A 376 42.74 44.36 -4.58
N LEU A 377 43.13 45.30 -3.71
CA LEU A 377 42.30 46.42 -3.29
C LEU A 377 41.98 47.38 -4.44
N THR A 378 42.98 47.69 -5.27
CA THR A 378 42.77 48.57 -6.43
C THR A 378 41.86 47.95 -7.49
N MET A 379 42.02 46.65 -7.77
CA MET A 379 41.14 45.91 -8.69
C MET A 379 39.72 45.77 -8.16
N SER A 380 39.55 45.55 -6.85
CA SER A 380 38.23 45.46 -6.21
C SER A 380 37.48 46.80 -6.26
N CYS A 381 38.16 47.91 -5.97
CA CYS A 381 37.57 49.25 -6.08
C CYS A 381 37.15 49.59 -7.52
N LEU A 382 37.96 49.20 -8.52
CA LEU A 382 37.64 49.37 -9.94
C LEU A 382 36.43 48.53 -10.37
N ALA A 383 36.34 47.28 -9.91
CA ALA A 383 35.21 46.40 -10.20
C ALA A 383 33.90 46.95 -9.59
N CYS A 384 33.94 47.43 -8.34
CA CYS A 384 32.80 48.05 -7.68
C CYS A 384 32.33 49.32 -8.41
N TYR A 385 33.26 50.16 -8.88
CA TYR A 385 32.93 51.36 -9.66
C TYR A 385 32.27 51.00 -11.00
N TYR A 386 32.79 50.00 -11.70
CA TYR A 386 32.26 49.56 -12.99
C TYR A 386 30.87 48.91 -12.87
N MET A 387 30.69 48.05 -11.86
CA MET A 387 29.39 47.42 -11.55
C MET A 387 28.34 48.45 -11.12
N GLY A 388 28.74 49.47 -10.34
CA GLY A 388 27.86 50.58 -9.97
C GLY A 388 27.35 51.38 -11.17
N MET A 389 28.23 51.66 -12.14
CA MET A 389 27.86 52.36 -13.38
C MET A 389 26.90 51.54 -14.26
N ILE A 390 27.14 50.23 -14.39
CA ILE A 390 26.26 49.33 -15.15
C ILE A 390 24.88 49.23 -14.48
N ASN A 391 24.83 49.03 -13.16
CA ASN A 391 23.58 48.92 -12.42
C ASN A 391 22.77 50.22 -12.43
N ALA A 392 23.41 51.39 -12.36
CA ALA A 392 22.73 52.67 -12.49
C ALA A 392 22.07 52.86 -13.88
N GLY A 393 22.70 52.34 -14.94
CA GLY A 393 22.15 52.33 -16.30
C GLY A 393 20.97 51.38 -16.48
N TYR A 394 21.00 50.21 -15.83
CA TYR A 394 19.89 49.24 -15.84
C TYR A 394 18.70 49.68 -14.98
N MET A 395 18.94 50.26 -13.81
CA MET A 395 17.86 50.74 -12.92
C MET A 395 17.00 51.84 -13.58
N ARG A 396 17.59 52.72 -14.40
CA ARG A 396 16.81 53.70 -15.18
C ARG A 396 15.88 53.09 -16.24
N LYS A 397 16.17 51.88 -16.72
CA LYS A 397 15.32 51.15 -17.70
C LYS A 397 14.32 50.22 -17.04
N VAL A 398 14.62 49.72 -15.83
CA VAL A 398 13.79 48.75 -15.12
C VAL A 398 12.64 49.42 -14.37
N VAL A 399 12.77 50.62 -13.81
CA VAL A 399 11.72 51.19 -12.92
C VAL A 399 10.38 51.49 -13.61
N ILE A 400 10.32 51.59 -14.95
CA ILE A 400 9.07 51.93 -15.69
C ILE A 400 8.26 50.68 -16.10
N GLY A 401 8.86 49.48 -16.10
CA GLY A 401 8.21 48.24 -16.55
C GLY A 401 7.35 47.53 -15.48
N PRO A 402 7.86 47.26 -14.26
CA PRO A 402 7.18 46.53 -13.20
C PRO A 402 5.93 47.24 -12.71
N ALA A 403 5.93 48.57 -12.56
CA ALA A 403 4.76 49.31 -12.10
C ALA A 403 3.57 49.21 -13.09
N ARG A 404 3.85 49.17 -14.40
CA ARG A 404 2.82 48.92 -15.43
C ARG A 404 2.36 47.47 -15.46
N LEU A 405 3.27 46.52 -15.27
CA LEU A 405 2.94 45.09 -15.18
C LEU A 405 2.10 44.79 -13.93
N LEU A 406 2.45 45.37 -12.79
CA LEU A 406 1.70 45.27 -11.52
C LEU A 406 0.32 45.91 -11.63
N ASN A 407 0.19 47.06 -12.29
CA ASN A 407 -1.13 47.67 -12.53
C ASN A 407 -2.00 46.85 -13.50
N ALA A 408 -1.42 46.20 -14.51
CA ALA A 408 -2.14 45.28 -15.39
C ALA A 408 -2.51 43.97 -14.66
N TYR A 409 -1.61 43.44 -13.81
CA TYR A 409 -1.84 42.29 -12.94
C TYR A 409 -2.98 42.52 -11.94
N HIS A 410 -3.05 43.71 -11.35
CA HIS A 410 -4.15 44.09 -10.47
C HIS A 410 -5.48 44.31 -11.21
N ALA A 411 -5.46 44.49 -12.54
CA ALA A 411 -6.66 44.79 -13.32
C ALA A 411 -7.34 43.54 -13.91
N ASP A 412 -6.60 42.54 -14.39
CA ASP A 412 -7.15 41.27 -14.86
C ASP A 412 -6.08 40.15 -14.86
N PRO A 413 -5.95 39.38 -13.76
CA PRO A 413 -4.92 38.36 -13.63
C PRO A 413 -5.17 37.12 -14.51
N VAL A 414 -6.41 36.90 -14.98
CA VAL A 414 -6.82 35.67 -15.67
C VAL A 414 -6.56 35.76 -17.18
N THR A 415 -6.90 36.88 -17.82
CA THR A 415 -6.78 37.01 -19.30
C THR A 415 -5.38 37.37 -19.78
N PHE A 416 -4.57 38.08 -18.96
CA PHE A 416 -3.30 38.65 -19.42
C PHE A 416 -2.17 37.62 -19.62
N PHE A 417 -2.27 36.44 -19.00
CA PHE A 417 -1.26 35.37 -19.08
C PHE A 417 -1.70 34.14 -19.90
N ALA A 418 -2.94 34.12 -20.40
CA ALA A 418 -3.48 32.98 -21.13
C ALA A 418 -3.05 32.88 -22.61
N SER A 419 -2.22 33.78 -23.14
CA SER A 419 -1.75 33.65 -24.52
C SER A 419 -0.27 34.01 -24.69
N GLY A 420 0.48 33.10 -25.33
CA GLY A 420 1.88 33.28 -25.75
C GLY A 420 2.12 34.36 -26.81
N ASN A 421 1.23 35.35 -26.92
CA ASN A 421 1.26 36.44 -27.88
C ASN A 421 1.45 37.78 -27.18
N LEU A 422 2.51 37.92 -26.37
CA LEU A 422 2.96 39.24 -25.95
C LEU A 422 3.49 39.98 -27.20
N PRO A 423 2.91 41.14 -27.59
CA PRO A 423 3.37 41.86 -28.76
C PRO A 423 4.79 42.37 -28.53
N ARG A 424 5.75 41.85 -29.31
CA ARG A 424 7.18 42.24 -29.27
C ARG A 424 7.46 43.72 -29.54
N ASN A 425 6.46 44.48 -29.98
CA ASN A 425 6.62 45.87 -30.41
C ASN A 425 6.09 46.87 -29.36
N LYS A 426 7.01 47.48 -28.60
CA LYS A 426 6.75 48.51 -27.57
C LYS A 426 6.08 49.81 -28.07
N LYS A 427 5.81 49.96 -29.37
CA LYS A 427 5.34 51.21 -30.00
C LYS A 427 3.84 51.31 -30.25
N ARG A 428 3.03 50.29 -29.93
CA ARG A 428 1.56 50.39 -30.03
C ARG A 428 0.97 50.56 -28.64
N GLU A 429 0.75 51.81 -28.27
CA GLU A 429 -0.10 52.21 -27.15
C GLU A 429 -1.56 51.91 -27.53
N ALA A 430 -1.97 50.65 -27.44
CA ALA A 430 -3.38 50.33 -27.40
C ALA A 430 -3.90 50.72 -26.00
N PRO A 431 -4.99 51.48 -25.88
CA PRO A 431 -5.62 51.70 -24.58
C PRO A 431 -5.98 50.34 -23.97
N LEU A 432 -5.68 50.18 -22.68
CA LEU A 432 -6.03 48.97 -21.93
C LEU A 432 -7.54 48.73 -22.10
N PRO A 433 -7.97 47.48 -22.37
CA PRO A 433 -9.39 47.17 -22.44
C PRO A 433 -10.08 47.62 -21.13
N PRO A 434 -11.35 48.06 -21.19
CA PRO A 434 -12.09 48.47 -20.01
C PRO A 434 -12.10 47.33 -18.98
N MET A 435 -11.91 47.66 -17.70
CA MET A 435 -11.94 46.70 -16.60
C MET A 435 -13.24 45.90 -16.65
N ARG A 436 -13.12 44.57 -16.70
CA ARG A 436 -14.26 43.70 -16.49
C ARG A 436 -14.76 43.86 -15.06
N PRO A 437 -16.08 43.72 -14.81
CA PRO A 437 -16.61 43.70 -13.45
C PRO A 437 -15.95 42.62 -12.60
N ALA A 438 -15.59 42.94 -11.35
CA ALA A 438 -14.88 42.01 -10.46
C ALA A 438 -15.64 40.67 -10.22
N HIS A 439 -16.98 40.69 -10.30
CA HIS A 439 -17.78 39.48 -10.12
C HIS A 439 -17.64 38.51 -11.30
N GLU A 440 -17.47 39.00 -12.53
CA GLU A 440 -17.26 38.15 -13.71
C GLU A 440 -15.88 37.48 -13.69
N ILE A 441 -14.86 38.20 -13.22
CA ILE A 441 -13.49 37.67 -13.06
C ILE A 441 -13.46 36.55 -12.01
N GLU A 442 -14.15 36.75 -10.89
CA GLU A 442 -14.23 35.77 -9.80
C GLU A 442 -15.06 34.53 -10.20
N GLU A 443 -16.11 34.71 -11.00
CA GLU A 443 -16.90 33.59 -11.54
C GLU A 443 -16.08 32.75 -12.51
N GLU A 444 -15.37 33.38 -13.45
CA GLU A 444 -14.46 32.69 -14.39
C GLU A 444 -13.31 31.98 -13.67
N ARG A 445 -12.75 32.58 -12.61
CA ARG A 445 -11.73 31.93 -11.79
C ARG A 445 -12.25 30.64 -11.16
N ARG A 446 -13.44 30.68 -10.57
CA ARG A 446 -14.06 29.48 -9.96
C ARG A 446 -14.41 28.42 -10.99
N ASP A 447 -14.80 28.83 -12.18
CA ASP A 447 -15.05 27.92 -13.30
C ASP A 447 -13.75 27.23 -13.74
N ASN A 448 -12.66 27.97 -13.90
CA ASN A 448 -11.34 27.42 -14.22
C ASN A 448 -10.82 26.50 -13.11
N ASP A 449 -10.98 26.88 -11.83
CA ASP A 449 -10.60 26.05 -10.68
C ASP A 449 -11.40 24.74 -10.66
N ALA A 450 -12.69 24.77 -10.99
CA ALA A 450 -13.54 23.58 -11.08
C ALA A 450 -13.13 22.66 -12.24
N ILE A 451 -12.79 23.23 -13.40
CA ILE A 451 -12.30 22.47 -14.56
C ILE A 451 -10.95 21.81 -14.23
N SER A 452 -10.02 22.56 -13.63
CA SER A 452 -8.72 22.01 -13.19
C SER A 452 -8.92 20.89 -12.18
N SER A 453 -9.79 21.09 -11.19
CA SER A 453 -10.07 20.06 -10.17
C SER A 453 -10.68 18.79 -10.77
N LEU A 454 -11.52 18.92 -11.81
CA LEU A 454 -12.07 17.78 -12.53
C LEU A 454 -11.00 17.04 -13.34
N ALA A 455 -10.13 17.78 -14.03
CA ALA A 455 -9.01 17.20 -14.77
C ALA A 455 -8.05 16.46 -13.82
N ASP A 456 -7.69 17.07 -12.69
CA ASP A 456 -6.83 16.46 -11.67
C ASP A 456 -7.47 15.20 -11.07
N ALA A 457 -8.78 15.24 -10.77
CA ALA A 457 -9.50 14.08 -10.25
C ALA A 457 -9.59 12.94 -11.28
N TRP A 458 -9.77 13.26 -12.56
CA TRP A 458 -9.74 12.29 -13.65
C TRP A 458 -8.34 11.66 -13.83
N ASP A 459 -7.29 12.47 -13.84
CA ASP A 459 -5.91 11.99 -13.95
C ASP A 459 -5.58 11.05 -12.77
N LEU A 460 -5.99 11.41 -11.55
CA LEU A 460 -5.87 10.52 -10.38
C LEU A 460 -6.63 9.20 -10.55
N ALA A 461 -7.84 9.23 -11.12
CA ALA A 461 -8.63 8.02 -11.36
C ALA A 461 -7.95 7.11 -12.41
N THR A 462 -7.43 7.69 -13.50
CA THR A 462 -6.77 6.91 -14.57
C THR A 462 -5.46 6.26 -14.13
N LEU A 463 -4.74 6.84 -13.17
CA LEU A 463 -3.54 6.22 -12.58
C LEU A 463 -3.83 4.91 -11.86
N LYS A 464 -5.05 4.73 -11.33
CA LYS A 464 -5.48 3.45 -10.75
C LYS A 464 -5.82 2.41 -11.82
N GLY A 465 -5.91 2.81 -13.08
CA GLY A 465 -6.30 1.99 -14.23
C GLY A 465 -7.79 2.14 -14.55
N MET A 466 -8.23 1.45 -15.62
CA MET A 466 -9.64 1.39 -16.04
C MET A 466 -10.33 0.07 -15.64
N ARG A 467 -9.57 -0.86 -15.06
CA ARG A 467 -9.98 -2.22 -14.72
C ARG A 467 -9.28 -2.61 -13.41
N HIS A 468 -9.80 -3.61 -12.71
CA HIS A 468 -9.23 -4.05 -11.42
C HIS A 468 -9.21 -2.96 -10.34
N LEU A 469 -10.27 -2.16 -10.32
CA LEU A 469 -10.39 -1.06 -9.38
C LEU A 469 -10.62 -1.54 -7.93
N VAL A 470 -11.09 -2.79 -7.80
CA VAL A 470 -11.44 -3.45 -6.53
C VAL A 470 -10.88 -4.87 -6.54
N SER A 471 -10.28 -5.30 -5.43
CA SER A 471 -9.72 -6.65 -5.31
C SER A 471 -10.61 -7.58 -4.48
N LYS A 472 -11.36 -7.02 -3.52
CA LYS A 472 -12.28 -7.72 -2.63
C LYS A 472 -13.57 -6.93 -2.43
N VAL A 473 -14.66 -7.62 -2.09
CA VAL A 473 -15.98 -7.02 -1.89
C VAL A 473 -15.98 -5.89 -0.85
N ASP A 474 -15.26 -6.10 0.24
CA ASP A 474 -15.19 -5.17 1.37
C ASP A 474 -14.09 -4.11 1.24
N ASP A 475 -13.43 -4.03 0.08
CA ASP A 475 -12.44 -2.97 -0.13
C ASP A 475 -13.16 -1.60 -0.13
N PRO A 476 -12.67 -0.63 0.68
CA PRO A 476 -13.23 0.71 0.69
C PRO A 476 -13.17 1.31 -0.71
N ASP A 477 -14.14 2.17 -1.02
CA ASP A 477 -14.10 2.91 -2.28
C ASP A 477 -12.74 3.60 -2.44
N PRO A 478 -12.09 3.48 -3.61
CA PRO A 478 -10.88 4.25 -3.88
C PRO A 478 -11.13 5.73 -3.56
N ILE A 479 -10.19 6.39 -2.89
CA ILE A 479 -10.28 7.82 -2.60
C ILE A 479 -10.54 8.61 -3.91
N GLN A 480 -9.97 8.14 -5.01
CA GLN A 480 -10.17 8.65 -6.37
C GLN A 480 -11.66 8.68 -6.77
N ALA A 481 -12.45 7.66 -6.41
CA ALA A 481 -13.87 7.61 -6.73
C ALA A 481 -14.64 8.73 -6.03
N ARG A 482 -14.31 9.02 -4.76
CA ARG A 482 -14.94 10.11 -4.01
C ARG A 482 -14.57 11.47 -4.59
N LEU A 483 -13.29 11.70 -4.86
CA LEU A 483 -12.79 12.94 -5.46
C LEU A 483 -13.42 13.19 -6.83
N LEU A 484 -13.50 12.15 -7.67
CA LEU A 484 -14.10 12.22 -8.99
C LEU A 484 -15.62 12.48 -8.92
N LYS A 485 -16.35 11.80 -8.02
CA LYS A 485 -17.78 12.07 -7.76
C LYS A 485 -18.01 13.52 -7.32
N ASP A 486 -17.17 14.04 -6.43
CA ASP A 486 -17.26 15.42 -5.96
C ASP A 486 -16.95 16.44 -7.06
N ALA A 487 -15.89 16.20 -7.85
CA ALA A 487 -15.50 17.08 -8.95
C ALA A 487 -16.55 17.11 -10.08
N ILE A 488 -17.08 15.95 -10.47
CA ILE A 488 -18.19 15.86 -11.45
C ILE A 488 -19.40 16.63 -10.94
N ARG A 489 -19.79 16.43 -9.67
CA ARG A 489 -20.93 17.16 -9.07
C ARG A 489 -20.73 18.68 -9.11
N ILE A 490 -19.53 19.16 -8.78
CA ILE A 490 -19.19 20.59 -8.83
C ILE A 490 -19.28 21.11 -10.28
N ALA A 491 -18.66 20.42 -11.25
CA ALA A 491 -18.69 20.81 -12.65
C ALA A 491 -20.11 20.85 -13.22
N THR A 492 -20.94 19.85 -12.92
CA THR A 492 -22.34 19.75 -13.34
C THR A 492 -23.20 20.85 -12.71
N SER A 493 -23.07 21.08 -11.40
CA SER A 493 -23.86 22.10 -10.69
C SER A 493 -23.59 23.53 -11.18
N ARG A 494 -22.38 23.79 -11.70
CA ARG A 494 -22.01 25.10 -12.28
C ARG A 494 -22.42 25.25 -13.74
N GLY A 495 -22.96 24.22 -14.38
CA GLY A 495 -23.38 24.26 -15.79
C GLY A 495 -22.22 24.34 -16.78
N LEU A 496 -21.03 23.88 -16.39
CA LEU A 496 -19.81 23.97 -17.21
C LEU A 496 -19.81 23.01 -18.40
N GLN A 497 -20.69 22.00 -18.37
CA GLN A 497 -20.86 21.00 -19.43
C GLN A 497 -21.17 21.63 -20.80
N ALA A 498 -21.85 22.78 -20.82
CA ALA A 498 -22.28 23.43 -22.06
C ALA A 498 -21.24 24.37 -22.68
N ARG A 499 -20.10 24.62 -22.00
CA ARG A 499 -19.18 25.70 -22.39
C ARG A 499 -17.85 25.23 -22.99
N VAL A 500 -17.48 23.94 -22.86
CA VAL A 500 -16.21 23.41 -23.38
C VAL A 500 -16.35 21.92 -23.68
N ASP A 501 -16.09 21.50 -24.94
CA ASP A 501 -16.09 20.09 -25.39
C ASP A 501 -15.23 19.18 -24.47
N LEU A 502 -14.18 19.75 -23.86
CA LEU A 502 -13.29 19.07 -22.91
C LEU A 502 -13.99 18.67 -21.60
N VAL A 503 -14.88 19.51 -21.05
CA VAL A 503 -15.53 19.24 -19.76
C VAL A 503 -16.56 18.14 -19.93
N GLU A 504 -17.32 18.15 -21.03
CA GLU A 504 -18.27 17.09 -21.36
C GLU A 504 -17.57 15.73 -21.51
N ASP A 505 -16.45 15.68 -22.25
CA ASP A 505 -15.64 14.48 -22.41
C ASP A 505 -15.08 13.95 -21.07
N LEU A 506 -14.56 14.84 -20.20
CA LEU A 506 -14.06 14.46 -18.88
C LEU A 506 -15.16 13.93 -17.95
N VAL A 507 -16.34 14.57 -17.95
CA VAL A 507 -17.49 14.10 -17.16
C VAL A 507 -17.93 12.71 -17.64
N GLN A 508 -18.09 12.53 -18.96
CA GLN A 508 -18.52 11.25 -19.52
C GLN A 508 -17.53 10.12 -19.22
N LYS A 509 -16.23 10.41 -19.31
CA LYS A 509 -15.16 9.47 -18.96
C LYS A 509 -15.15 9.13 -17.47
N GLY A 510 -15.30 10.13 -16.61
CA GLY A 510 -15.37 9.93 -15.16
C GLY A 510 -16.59 9.12 -14.73
N GLU A 511 -17.76 9.40 -15.29
CA GLU A 511 -18.99 8.61 -15.06
C GLU A 511 -18.84 7.17 -15.53
N LYS A 512 -18.23 6.95 -16.70
CA LYS A 512 -17.93 5.60 -17.19
C LYS A 512 -17.02 4.84 -16.22
N TRP A 513 -15.95 5.49 -15.74
CA TRP A 513 -15.02 4.88 -14.78
C TRP A 513 -15.71 4.50 -13.46
N LEU A 514 -16.57 5.39 -12.94
CA LEU A 514 -17.37 5.13 -11.74
C LEU A 514 -18.37 3.99 -11.93
N SER A 515 -19.00 3.91 -13.10
CA SER A 515 -19.88 2.80 -13.46
C SER A 515 -19.11 1.47 -13.47
N THR A 516 -17.94 1.43 -14.12
CA THR A 516 -17.09 0.22 -14.15
C THR A 516 -16.68 -0.21 -12.73
N LEU A 517 -16.35 0.75 -11.84
CA LEU A 517 -16.06 0.47 -10.43
C LEU A 517 -17.25 -0.19 -9.72
N GLU A 518 -18.45 0.36 -9.87
CA GLU A 518 -19.67 -0.16 -9.23
C GLU A 518 -20.01 -1.56 -9.78
N ALA A 519 -19.89 -1.77 -11.09
CA ALA A 519 -20.12 -3.08 -11.70
C ALA A 519 -19.07 -4.12 -11.29
N GLU A 520 -17.80 -3.73 -11.06
CA GLU A 520 -16.78 -4.63 -10.51
C GLU A 520 -17.12 -5.04 -9.06
N LYS A 521 -17.62 -4.12 -8.24
CA LYS A 521 -18.06 -4.42 -6.87
C LYS A 521 -19.23 -5.38 -6.86
N ASP A 522 -20.23 -5.13 -7.70
CA ASP A 522 -21.42 -5.97 -7.76
C ASP A 522 -21.10 -7.36 -8.31
N LEU A 523 -20.18 -7.47 -9.28
CA LEU A 523 -19.67 -8.76 -9.74
C LEU A 523 -18.96 -9.52 -8.63
N LEU A 524 -18.05 -8.88 -7.89
CA LEU A 524 -17.34 -9.52 -6.79
C LEU A 524 -18.28 -9.95 -5.65
N ARG A 525 -19.31 -9.14 -5.34
CA ARG A 525 -20.36 -9.49 -4.37
C ARG A 525 -21.09 -10.75 -4.80
N ALA A 526 -21.56 -10.79 -6.05
CA ALA A 526 -22.23 -11.96 -6.58
C ALA A 526 -21.33 -13.20 -6.60
N VAL A 527 -20.03 -13.05 -6.86
CA VAL A 527 -19.04 -14.13 -6.76
C VAL A 527 -18.90 -14.63 -5.32
N GLU A 528 -18.82 -13.74 -4.34
CA GLU A 528 -18.69 -14.13 -2.93
C GLU A 528 -19.96 -14.76 -2.37
N ASP A 529 -21.13 -14.20 -2.68
CA ASP A 529 -22.43 -14.74 -2.25
C ASP A 529 -22.69 -16.13 -2.84
N ALA A 530 -22.26 -16.38 -4.08
CA ALA A 530 -22.45 -17.66 -4.76
C ALA A 530 -21.39 -18.72 -4.38
N ARG A 531 -20.23 -18.33 -3.81
CA ARG A 531 -19.12 -19.25 -3.49
C ARG A 531 -19.46 -20.29 -2.41
N PRO A 532 -20.17 -19.98 -1.31
CA PRO A 532 -20.60 -20.96 -0.31
C PRO A 532 -21.40 -22.12 -0.92
N ASP A 533 -22.26 -21.84 -1.90
CA ASP A 533 -23.14 -22.85 -2.50
C ASP A 533 -22.39 -23.93 -3.26
N LEU A 534 -21.17 -23.64 -3.71
CA LEU A 534 -20.29 -24.59 -4.38
C LEU A 534 -19.81 -25.70 -3.43
N ARG A 535 -19.70 -25.40 -2.13
CA ARG A 535 -19.41 -26.37 -1.07
C ARG A 535 -20.66 -27.18 -0.70
N TRP A 536 -21.84 -26.55 -0.74
CA TRP A 536 -23.11 -27.19 -0.39
C TRP A 536 -23.68 -28.10 -1.48
N ALA A 537 -23.59 -27.71 -2.76
CA ALA A 537 -23.95 -28.56 -3.89
C ALA A 537 -23.18 -29.90 -3.89
N ALA A 538 -21.96 -29.91 -3.32
CA ALA A 538 -21.17 -31.12 -3.08
C ALA A 538 -21.60 -31.93 -1.84
N GLN A 539 -22.20 -31.30 -0.82
CA GLN A 539 -22.58 -31.91 0.47
C GLN A 539 -24.01 -32.47 0.54
N VAL A 540 -24.95 -32.03 -0.31
CA VAL A 540 -26.34 -32.55 -0.33
C VAL A 540 -26.43 -34.03 -0.76
N ARG A 541 -25.29 -34.72 -0.97
CA ARG A 541 -25.23 -36.17 -1.23
C ARG A 541 -25.48 -37.09 -0.03
N LEU A 542 -25.84 -36.60 1.15
CA LEU A 542 -26.01 -37.45 2.34
C LEU A 542 -27.26 -37.12 3.15
N THR A 543 -28.45 -37.38 2.61
CA THR A 543 -29.58 -37.77 3.47
C THR A 543 -29.54 -39.28 3.62
N ASN A 544 -29.42 -39.76 4.87
CA ASN A 544 -29.47 -41.19 5.18
C ASN A 544 -30.75 -41.81 4.57
N PRO A 545 -30.67 -43.04 4.04
CA PRO A 545 -31.84 -43.74 3.52
C PRO A 545 -32.95 -43.79 4.59
N PRO A 546 -34.23 -43.76 4.19
CA PRO A 546 -35.34 -43.77 5.12
C PRO A 546 -35.23 -44.97 6.07
N VAL A 547 -35.22 -44.70 7.38
CA VAL A 547 -35.24 -45.76 8.40
C VAL A 547 -36.63 -46.37 8.40
N LEU A 548 -36.71 -47.66 8.04
CA LEU A 548 -37.94 -48.45 8.08
C LEU A 548 -38.62 -48.30 9.45
N GLY A 549 -39.88 -47.83 9.46
CA GLY A 549 -40.71 -47.77 10.67
C GLY A 549 -40.85 -46.40 11.35
N LYS A 550 -40.22 -45.32 10.86
CA LYS A 550 -40.50 -43.95 11.35
C LYS A 550 -41.53 -43.22 10.47
N PRO A 551 -42.45 -42.43 11.05
CA PRO A 551 -43.48 -41.71 10.29
C PRO A 551 -42.87 -40.68 9.32
N TRP A 552 -43.48 -40.58 8.14
CA TRP A 552 -43.04 -39.80 6.97
C TRP A 552 -42.92 -38.27 7.18
N HIS A 553 -43.32 -37.77 8.35
CA HIS A 553 -43.27 -36.34 8.67
C HIS A 553 -41.84 -35.77 8.76
N ALA A 554 -40.86 -36.59 9.14
CA ALA A 554 -39.44 -36.19 9.17
C ALA A 554 -38.83 -36.01 7.76
N THR A 555 -39.41 -36.65 6.73
CA THR A 555 -38.99 -36.55 5.33
C THR A 555 -39.64 -35.38 4.58
N THR A 556 -40.83 -34.93 4.99
CA THR A 556 -41.47 -33.73 4.42
C THR A 556 -40.80 -32.42 4.86
N GLN A 557 -40.36 -32.31 6.12
CA GLN A 557 -39.58 -31.15 6.57
C GLN A 557 -38.19 -31.10 5.91
N SER A 558 -37.55 -32.27 5.69
CA SER A 558 -36.29 -32.31 4.95
C SER A 558 -36.49 -31.92 3.49
N ARG A 559 -37.58 -32.35 2.83
CA ARG A 559 -37.93 -31.93 1.46
C ARG A 559 -38.20 -30.44 1.35
N ALA A 560 -38.92 -29.83 2.30
CA ALA A 560 -39.20 -28.40 2.29
C ALA A 560 -37.92 -27.57 2.50
N ALA A 561 -37.09 -27.96 3.47
CA ALA A 561 -35.79 -27.33 3.70
C ALA A 561 -34.86 -27.51 2.50
N GLU A 562 -34.83 -28.70 1.90
CA GLU A 562 -34.06 -28.98 0.69
C GLU A 562 -34.57 -28.17 -0.52
N THR A 563 -35.88 -27.96 -0.64
CA THR A 563 -36.49 -27.13 -1.69
C THR A 563 -36.12 -25.65 -1.52
N GLU A 564 -36.17 -25.12 -0.30
CA GLU A 564 -35.79 -23.72 -0.03
C GLU A 564 -34.28 -23.48 -0.21
N VAL A 565 -33.44 -24.43 0.22
CA VAL A 565 -31.99 -24.36 -0.02
C VAL A 565 -31.67 -24.42 -1.51
N ARG A 566 -32.36 -25.29 -2.28
CA ARG A 566 -32.21 -25.37 -3.74
C ARG A 566 -32.66 -24.08 -4.42
N LYS A 567 -33.77 -23.48 -3.99
CA LYS A 567 -34.22 -22.18 -4.48
C LYS A 567 -33.19 -21.09 -4.20
N ALA A 568 -32.54 -21.10 -3.04
CA ALA A 568 -31.47 -20.17 -2.70
C ALA A 568 -30.26 -20.32 -3.66
N GLY A 569 -29.80 -21.55 -3.91
CA GLY A 569 -28.70 -21.81 -4.83
C GLY A 569 -28.98 -21.35 -6.27
N TRP A 570 -30.20 -21.57 -6.76
CA TRP A 570 -30.61 -21.05 -8.08
C TRP A 570 -30.72 -19.53 -8.12
N ARG A 571 -31.14 -18.88 -7.03
CA ARG A 571 -31.14 -17.41 -6.93
C ARG A 571 -29.71 -16.86 -7.06
N HIS A 572 -28.73 -17.46 -6.37
CA HIS A 572 -27.35 -17.00 -6.47
C HIS A 572 -26.73 -17.27 -7.85
N ILE A 573 -27.07 -18.37 -8.53
CA ILE A 573 -26.66 -18.61 -9.93
C ILE A 573 -27.19 -17.52 -10.86
N GLU A 574 -28.45 -17.09 -10.67
CA GLU A 574 -29.05 -16.04 -11.47
C GLU A 574 -28.47 -14.66 -11.17
N ASP A 575 -28.20 -14.38 -9.90
CA ASP A 575 -27.58 -13.13 -9.48
C ASP A 575 -26.17 -13.02 -10.04
N LEU A 576 -25.40 -14.12 -10.01
CA LEU A 576 -24.10 -14.20 -10.66
C LEU A 576 -24.22 -14.06 -12.18
N ARG A 577 -25.20 -14.70 -12.82
CA ARG A 577 -25.41 -14.59 -14.28
C ARG A 577 -25.77 -13.16 -14.69
N ALA A 578 -26.66 -12.50 -13.95
CA ALA A 578 -27.05 -11.12 -14.18
C ALA A 578 -25.86 -10.17 -13.98
N ALA A 579 -25.06 -10.38 -12.93
CA ALA A 579 -23.84 -9.62 -12.68
C ALA A 579 -22.81 -9.80 -13.81
N VAL A 580 -22.61 -11.05 -14.29
CA VAL A 580 -21.75 -11.35 -15.44
C VAL A 580 -22.24 -10.66 -16.72
N GLN A 581 -23.56 -10.63 -16.98
CA GLN A 581 -24.12 -9.94 -18.15
C GLN A 581 -23.95 -8.42 -18.05
N ALA A 582 -24.23 -7.83 -16.89
CA ALA A 582 -24.01 -6.41 -16.64
C ALA A 582 -22.52 -6.06 -16.82
N ALA A 583 -21.63 -6.89 -16.27
CA ALA A 583 -20.18 -6.74 -16.38
C ALA A 583 -19.67 -6.77 -17.83
N LYS A 584 -20.22 -7.64 -18.69
CA LYS A 584 -19.86 -7.68 -20.12
C LYS A 584 -20.11 -6.37 -20.85
N SER A 585 -21.15 -5.64 -20.45
CA SER A 585 -21.49 -4.35 -21.07
C SER A 585 -20.58 -3.20 -20.63
N GLN A 586 -19.80 -3.37 -19.55
CA GLN A 586 -19.05 -2.28 -18.89
C GLN A 586 -17.53 -2.40 -18.96
N ASP A 587 -17.00 -3.28 -19.83
CA ASP A 587 -15.55 -3.47 -20.07
C ASP A 587 -14.74 -3.81 -18.80
N ILE A 588 -15.32 -4.63 -17.93
CA ILE A 588 -14.70 -5.10 -16.68
C ILE A 588 -13.43 -5.92 -16.92
N SER A 589 -12.55 -6.00 -15.92
CA SER A 589 -11.39 -6.89 -15.92
C SER A 589 -11.70 -8.31 -16.41
N GLU A 590 -10.92 -8.76 -17.41
CA GLU A 590 -10.99 -10.11 -17.99
C GLU A 590 -10.78 -11.21 -16.95
N SER A 591 -9.98 -10.98 -15.91
CA SER A 591 -9.71 -12.02 -14.91
C SER A 591 -10.85 -12.17 -13.91
N HIS A 592 -11.49 -11.08 -13.47
CA HIS A 592 -12.72 -11.15 -12.66
C HIS A 592 -13.85 -11.79 -13.47
N MET A 593 -13.97 -11.41 -14.75
CA MET A 593 -14.91 -12.02 -15.67
C MET A 593 -14.69 -13.52 -15.82
N LYS A 594 -13.45 -13.94 -16.08
CA LYS A 594 -13.09 -15.35 -16.20
C LYS A 594 -13.38 -16.11 -14.90
N GLN A 595 -13.05 -15.55 -13.74
CA GLN A 595 -13.34 -16.18 -12.46
C GLN A 595 -14.85 -16.31 -12.21
N ALA A 596 -15.63 -15.28 -12.52
CA ALA A 596 -17.08 -15.30 -12.38
C ALA A 596 -17.72 -16.31 -13.35
N GLU A 597 -17.24 -16.39 -14.60
CA GLU A 597 -17.70 -17.37 -15.59
C GLU A 597 -17.33 -18.81 -15.21
N GLU A 598 -16.11 -19.05 -14.72
CA GLU A 598 -15.67 -20.35 -14.20
C GLU A 598 -16.50 -20.77 -12.99
N LEU A 599 -16.76 -19.84 -12.05
CA LEU A 599 -17.61 -20.10 -10.89
C LEU A 599 -19.05 -20.40 -11.31
N LEU A 600 -19.61 -19.59 -12.22
CA LEU A 600 -20.95 -19.78 -12.75
C LEU A 600 -21.07 -21.16 -13.42
N THR A 601 -20.10 -21.52 -14.25
CA THR A 601 -20.04 -22.84 -14.90
C THR A 601 -19.95 -23.96 -13.86
N ALA A 602 -19.12 -23.81 -12.83
CA ALA A 602 -18.97 -24.82 -11.78
C ALA A 602 -20.22 -24.97 -10.89
N LEU A 603 -20.91 -23.88 -10.54
CA LEU A 603 -22.16 -23.91 -9.78
C LEU A 603 -23.28 -24.57 -10.60
N VAL A 604 -23.35 -24.21 -11.87
CA VAL A 604 -24.27 -24.79 -12.83
C VAL A 604 -24.00 -26.29 -13.03
N ALA A 605 -22.76 -26.70 -13.20
CA ALA A 605 -22.39 -28.12 -13.39
C ALA A 605 -22.67 -28.98 -12.15
N ARG A 606 -22.60 -28.39 -10.95
CA ARG A 606 -22.81 -29.10 -9.67
C ARG A 606 -24.25 -29.06 -9.18
N THR A 607 -25.11 -28.22 -9.75
CA THR A 607 -26.52 -28.18 -9.40
C THR A 607 -27.25 -29.35 -10.07
N HIS A 608 -27.56 -30.38 -9.27
CA HIS A 608 -28.04 -31.67 -9.76
C HIS A 608 -29.43 -31.64 -10.44
N GLU A 609 -30.25 -30.59 -10.24
CA GLU A 609 -31.62 -30.47 -10.77
C GLU A 609 -31.95 -29.02 -11.14
N LEU A 610 -32.54 -28.81 -12.32
CA LEU A 610 -33.18 -27.54 -12.67
C LEU A 610 -34.36 -27.27 -11.72
N PRO A 611 -34.68 -26.01 -11.42
CA PRO A 611 -35.83 -25.68 -10.59
C PRO A 611 -37.10 -26.01 -11.38
N ALA A 612 -37.75 -27.12 -11.05
CA ALA A 612 -38.92 -27.64 -11.79
C ALA A 612 -40.08 -26.64 -11.81
N ASP A 613 -40.21 -25.86 -10.74
CA ASP A 613 -41.14 -24.74 -10.59
C ASP A 613 -40.77 -23.54 -11.45
N ARG A 614 -39.66 -23.54 -12.20
CA ARG A 614 -39.29 -22.42 -13.09
C ARG A 614 -38.95 -22.86 -14.51
N CYS A 615 -38.96 -24.17 -14.76
CA CYS A 615 -38.77 -24.73 -16.09
C CYS A 615 -40.07 -24.63 -16.89
N VAL A 616 -39.98 -23.99 -18.05
CA VAL A 616 -41.03 -23.96 -19.07
C VAL A 616 -40.49 -24.55 -20.37
N LEU A 617 -41.38 -25.11 -21.19
CA LEU A 617 -41.00 -25.52 -22.53
C LEU A 617 -40.75 -24.28 -23.38
N ASP A 618 -39.72 -24.34 -24.22
CA ASP A 618 -39.52 -23.33 -25.25
C ASP A 618 -40.81 -23.24 -26.10
N PRO A 619 -41.34 -22.03 -26.36
CA PRO A 619 -42.49 -21.86 -27.25
C PRO A 619 -42.33 -22.55 -28.61
N ASP A 620 -41.10 -22.68 -29.10
CA ASP A 620 -40.78 -23.34 -30.38
C ASP A 620 -40.55 -24.85 -30.23
N GLY A 621 -40.63 -25.41 -29.03
CA GLY A 621 -40.43 -26.83 -28.74
C GLY A 621 -38.97 -27.31 -28.84
N GLU A 622 -38.02 -26.38 -28.91
CA GLU A 622 -36.58 -26.65 -29.05
C GLU A 622 -35.90 -27.11 -27.75
N GLY A 623 -36.59 -27.04 -26.61
CA GLY A 623 -36.06 -27.53 -25.33
C GLY A 623 -36.77 -26.95 -24.10
N VAL A 624 -36.05 -26.93 -22.99
CA VAL A 624 -36.47 -26.28 -21.74
C VAL A 624 -35.83 -24.91 -21.65
N LYS A 625 -36.59 -23.93 -21.16
CA LYS A 625 -36.14 -22.60 -20.80
C LYS A 625 -36.45 -22.31 -19.33
N LEU A 626 -35.79 -21.32 -18.77
CA LEU A 626 -36.02 -20.85 -17.40
C LEU A 626 -36.83 -19.55 -17.42
N LEU A 627 -37.84 -19.49 -16.56
CA LEU A 627 -38.58 -18.25 -16.30
C LEU A 627 -37.66 -17.18 -15.68
N PRO A 628 -37.91 -15.88 -15.91
CA PRO A 628 -37.13 -14.78 -15.34
C PRO A 628 -37.10 -14.79 -13.82
N LYS A 629 -36.11 -14.13 -13.21
CA LYS A 629 -35.99 -14.01 -11.75
C LYS A 629 -37.29 -13.51 -11.13
N GLY A 630 -37.76 -14.20 -10.07
CA GLY A 630 -39.00 -13.86 -9.36
C GLY A 630 -40.28 -14.38 -10.03
N GLN A 631 -40.17 -15.09 -11.16
CA GLN A 631 -41.29 -15.81 -11.76
C GLN A 631 -41.16 -17.32 -11.55
N HIS A 632 -42.26 -17.96 -11.18
CA HIS A 632 -42.36 -19.40 -11.05
C HIS A 632 -43.69 -19.93 -11.61
N ARG A 633 -43.68 -21.16 -12.04
CA ARG A 633 -44.85 -21.95 -12.38
C ARG A 633 -45.55 -22.37 -11.10
N ALA A 634 -46.82 -22.01 -10.99
CA ALA A 634 -47.71 -22.47 -9.96
C ALA A 634 -48.78 -23.36 -10.59
N VAL A 635 -49.41 -24.20 -9.77
CA VAL A 635 -50.51 -25.07 -10.19
C VAL A 635 -51.76 -24.60 -9.49
N TRP A 636 -52.86 -24.46 -10.23
CA TRP A 636 -54.13 -24.11 -9.61
C TRP A 636 -54.62 -25.30 -8.76
N PRO A 637 -54.84 -25.14 -7.44
CA PRO A 637 -55.25 -26.25 -6.58
C PRO A 637 -56.61 -26.90 -6.93
N ILE A 638 -57.44 -26.29 -7.78
CA ILE A 638 -58.77 -26.80 -8.14
C ILE A 638 -58.74 -27.52 -9.48
N THR A 639 -58.16 -26.89 -10.51
CA THR A 639 -58.17 -27.44 -11.87
C THR A 639 -56.93 -28.27 -12.20
N GLY A 640 -55.82 -28.07 -11.47
CA GLY A 640 -54.53 -28.67 -11.81
C GLY A 640 -53.77 -27.94 -12.92
N ASP A 641 -54.33 -26.87 -13.48
CA ASP A 641 -53.69 -26.13 -14.57
C ASP A 641 -52.46 -25.37 -14.08
N SER A 642 -51.38 -25.40 -14.87
CA SER A 642 -50.21 -24.57 -14.62
C SER A 642 -50.45 -23.13 -15.04
N TYR A 643 -49.92 -22.19 -14.27
CA TYR A 643 -49.86 -20.77 -14.62
C TYR A 643 -48.54 -20.15 -14.14
N THR A 644 -48.15 -19.03 -14.73
CA THR A 644 -46.97 -18.26 -14.30
C THR A 644 -47.36 -17.29 -13.17
N PHE A 645 -46.62 -17.31 -12.07
CA PHE A 645 -46.80 -16.43 -10.92
C PHE A 645 -45.56 -15.55 -10.75
N ASN A 646 -45.77 -14.26 -10.57
CA ASN A 646 -44.69 -13.30 -10.32
C ASN A 646 -44.70 -12.88 -8.84
N GLU A 647 -43.67 -13.29 -8.09
CA GLU A 647 -43.49 -13.04 -6.66
C GLU A 647 -43.54 -11.55 -6.30
N GLY A 648 -42.95 -10.69 -7.14
CA GLY A 648 -42.88 -9.25 -6.89
C GLY A 648 -44.23 -8.55 -6.99
N SER A 649 -45.07 -9.00 -7.94
CA SER A 649 -46.41 -8.43 -8.15
C SER A 649 -47.49 -9.07 -7.29
N LYS A 650 -47.26 -10.28 -6.79
CA LYS A 650 -48.29 -11.17 -6.20
C LYS A 650 -49.49 -11.43 -7.11
N VAL A 651 -49.36 -11.19 -8.41
CA VAL A 651 -50.38 -11.46 -9.43
C VAL A 651 -50.03 -12.76 -10.15
N GLY A 652 -50.99 -13.68 -10.21
CA GLY A 652 -50.90 -14.87 -11.07
C GLY A 652 -51.43 -14.57 -12.47
N GLY A 653 -50.84 -15.19 -13.49
CA GLY A 653 -51.35 -15.14 -14.87
C GLY A 653 -52.78 -15.67 -14.99
N GLU A 654 -53.45 -15.33 -16.09
CA GLU A 654 -54.81 -15.79 -16.37
C GLU A 654 -54.85 -17.32 -16.57
N MET A 655 -55.89 -17.96 -16.02
CA MET A 655 -56.09 -19.41 -16.09
C MET A 655 -56.09 -19.90 -17.54
N GLY A 656 -55.28 -20.91 -17.87
CA GLY A 656 -55.23 -21.52 -19.21
C GLY A 656 -54.58 -20.67 -20.29
N MET A 657 -54.12 -19.45 -19.97
CA MET A 657 -53.11 -18.76 -20.77
C MET A 657 -51.78 -18.91 -20.04
N ASP A 658 -50.99 -19.91 -20.43
CA ASP A 658 -49.55 -19.69 -20.45
C ASP A 658 -49.35 -18.52 -21.41
N THR A 659 -49.42 -17.27 -20.90
CA THR A 659 -48.92 -16.12 -21.62
C THR A 659 -47.47 -16.43 -21.86
N SER A 660 -47.18 -16.99 -23.03
CA SER A 660 -45.87 -17.47 -23.42
C SER A 660 -44.93 -16.29 -23.20
N VAL A 661 -44.17 -16.35 -22.11
CA VAL A 661 -43.19 -15.31 -21.81
C VAL A 661 -42.34 -15.19 -23.07
N PRO A 662 -42.23 -13.99 -23.66
CA PRO A 662 -41.51 -13.81 -24.91
C PRO A 662 -40.15 -14.51 -24.86
N LYS A 663 -39.78 -15.23 -25.93
CA LYS A 663 -38.60 -16.13 -25.97
C LYS A 663 -37.30 -15.38 -25.62
N ASP A 664 -37.25 -14.08 -25.90
CA ASP A 664 -36.18 -13.14 -25.61
C ASP A 664 -35.97 -12.88 -24.11
N ILE A 665 -37.00 -13.07 -23.28
CA ILE A 665 -36.94 -12.87 -21.82
C ILE A 665 -36.69 -14.20 -21.09
N LEU A 666 -36.92 -15.33 -21.78
CA LEU A 666 -36.68 -16.67 -21.24
C LEU A 666 -35.18 -16.98 -21.22
N GLY A 667 -34.68 -17.35 -20.04
CA GLY A 667 -33.28 -17.74 -19.87
C GLY A 667 -33.01 -19.09 -20.53
N ASP A 668 -31.87 -19.22 -21.19
CA ASP A 668 -31.40 -20.52 -21.64
C ASP A 668 -31.20 -21.46 -20.44
N ALA A 669 -31.88 -22.61 -20.49
CA ALA A 669 -31.56 -23.76 -19.64
C ALA A 669 -30.42 -24.61 -20.25
N ALA A 670 -29.81 -24.13 -21.34
CA ALA A 670 -28.65 -24.73 -21.98
C ALA A 670 -27.42 -24.49 -21.09
N THR A 671 -27.21 -25.42 -20.19
CA THR A 671 -26.10 -25.45 -19.25
C THR A 671 -25.34 -26.76 -19.43
N ASP A 672 -24.15 -26.64 -20.02
CA ASP A 672 -23.01 -27.59 -20.06
C ASP A 672 -23.26 -29.04 -20.56
N ASP A 673 -22.18 -29.67 -21.01
CA ASP A 673 -22.02 -31.06 -21.46
C ASP A 673 -22.17 -32.11 -20.33
N ALA A 674 -22.63 -31.68 -19.14
CA ALA A 674 -22.92 -32.52 -17.96
C ALA A 674 -24.43 -32.59 -17.63
N ARG A 675 -25.28 -32.19 -18.58
CA ARG A 675 -26.73 -32.07 -18.43
C ARG A 675 -27.39 -33.44 -18.26
N PRO A 676 -28.48 -33.56 -17.49
CA PRO A 676 -29.23 -34.80 -17.48
C PRO A 676 -29.87 -35.06 -18.84
N VAL A 677 -29.50 -36.19 -19.45
CA VAL A 677 -30.14 -36.71 -20.66
C VAL A 677 -31.23 -37.69 -20.25
N CYS A 678 -32.37 -37.64 -20.93
CA CYS A 678 -33.42 -38.62 -20.72
C CYS A 678 -32.86 -40.04 -20.96
N ALA A 679 -32.95 -40.90 -19.96
CA ALA A 679 -32.43 -42.26 -19.97
C ALA A 679 -33.05 -43.13 -21.06
N GLU A 680 -34.37 -43.00 -21.28
CA GLU A 680 -35.07 -43.73 -22.34
C GLU A 680 -34.64 -43.22 -23.73
N TRP A 681 -34.53 -41.90 -23.87
CA TRP A 681 -34.14 -41.26 -25.12
C TRP A 681 -32.67 -41.55 -25.49
N ALA A 682 -31.75 -41.43 -24.53
CA ALA A 682 -30.33 -41.75 -24.71
C ALA A 682 -30.12 -43.22 -25.13
N LYS A 683 -30.93 -44.14 -24.61
CA LYS A 683 -30.81 -45.58 -24.90
C LYS A 683 -31.50 -46.01 -26.19
N SER A 684 -32.63 -45.40 -26.53
CA SER A 684 -33.50 -45.91 -27.60
C SER A 684 -33.86 -44.88 -28.68
N SER A 685 -33.41 -43.63 -28.54
CA SER A 685 -33.87 -42.48 -29.35
C SER A 685 -35.39 -42.26 -29.31
N THR A 686 -36.07 -42.86 -28.32
CA THR A 686 -37.50 -42.73 -28.05
C THR A 686 -37.71 -42.61 -26.53
N CYS A 687 -38.58 -41.71 -26.06
CA CYS A 687 -39.05 -41.65 -24.66
C CYS A 687 -40.57 -41.83 -24.68
N LYS A 688 -41.16 -42.41 -23.63
CA LYS A 688 -42.63 -42.49 -23.46
C LYS A 688 -43.36 -41.15 -23.58
N ALA A 689 -42.72 -40.04 -23.20
CA ALA A 689 -43.21 -38.68 -23.39
C ALA A 689 -43.10 -38.18 -24.85
N GLY A 690 -42.54 -38.96 -25.79
CA GLY A 690 -42.49 -38.63 -27.21
C GLY A 690 -41.84 -37.28 -27.52
N ARG A 691 -42.53 -36.47 -28.32
CA ARG A 691 -42.14 -35.08 -28.65
C ARG A 691 -42.29 -34.11 -27.48
N ASP A 692 -42.89 -34.53 -26.38
CA ASP A 692 -43.10 -33.68 -25.21
C ASP A 692 -41.99 -33.90 -24.17
N CYS A 693 -41.05 -34.81 -24.43
CA CYS A 693 -39.86 -34.99 -23.61
C CYS A 693 -38.97 -33.72 -23.69
N PRO A 694 -38.77 -33.00 -22.57
CA PRO A 694 -37.95 -31.78 -22.54
C PRO A 694 -36.46 -32.02 -22.82
N TRP A 695 -35.99 -33.25 -22.63
CA TRP A 695 -34.58 -33.63 -22.70
C TRP A 695 -34.21 -34.39 -23.98
N ARG A 696 -35.14 -34.51 -24.95
CA ARG A 696 -34.95 -35.28 -26.19
C ARG A 696 -33.91 -34.68 -27.15
N HIS A 697 -33.57 -33.42 -26.96
CA HIS A 697 -32.62 -32.70 -27.83
C HIS A 697 -31.19 -32.70 -27.27
N CYS A 698 -30.96 -33.23 -26.07
CA CYS A 698 -29.63 -33.36 -25.49
C CYS A 698 -28.93 -34.61 -26.04
N LYS A 699 -27.77 -34.44 -26.70
CA LYS A 699 -26.91 -35.58 -27.07
C LYS A 699 -26.06 -35.98 -25.87
N PRO A 700 -26.05 -37.26 -25.46
CA PRO A 700 -25.26 -37.70 -24.32
C PRO A 700 -23.76 -37.60 -24.59
N GLN A 701 -23.02 -37.07 -23.62
CA GLN A 701 -21.57 -36.95 -23.58
C GLN A 701 -20.97 -37.72 -22.40
N ALA A 702 -19.65 -37.94 -22.44
CA ALA A 702 -18.95 -38.68 -21.40
C ALA A 702 -18.90 -37.85 -20.10
N GLY A 703 -19.68 -38.25 -19.10
CA GLY A 703 -19.81 -37.52 -17.83
C GLY A 703 -21.25 -37.19 -17.44
N ASP A 704 -22.20 -37.37 -18.36
CA ASP A 704 -23.61 -37.04 -18.15
C ASP A 704 -24.29 -37.87 -17.06
N SER A 705 -25.19 -37.21 -16.32
CA SER A 705 -26.07 -37.86 -15.34
C SER A 705 -27.36 -38.36 -16.01
N ILE A 706 -27.45 -39.66 -16.29
CA ILE A 706 -28.61 -40.26 -16.96
C ILE A 706 -29.82 -40.32 -16.00
N ARG A 707 -30.94 -39.68 -16.34
CA ARG A 707 -32.17 -39.64 -15.51
C ARG A 707 -33.39 -40.15 -16.26
N GLU A 708 -34.31 -40.84 -15.58
CA GLU A 708 -35.58 -41.24 -16.20
C GLU A 708 -36.39 -40.01 -16.65
N CYS A 709 -37.16 -40.18 -17.73
CA CYS A 709 -37.95 -39.11 -18.33
C CYS A 709 -38.91 -38.54 -17.26
N ILE A 710 -38.79 -37.25 -16.91
CA ILE A 710 -39.81 -36.58 -16.09
C ILE A 710 -41.04 -36.46 -16.98
N LEU A 711 -41.98 -37.39 -16.82
CA LEU A 711 -43.35 -37.16 -17.26
C LEU A 711 -43.89 -36.09 -16.32
N PHE A 712 -44.14 -34.89 -16.86
CA PHE A 712 -45.10 -34.02 -16.20
C PHE A 712 -46.40 -34.81 -16.24
N ASP A 713 -46.86 -35.31 -15.10
CA ASP A 713 -48.23 -35.82 -15.00
C ASP A 713 -49.12 -34.65 -15.46
N MET A 714 -49.71 -34.82 -16.64
CA MET A 714 -50.79 -33.98 -17.14
C MET A 714 -52.04 -34.19 -16.28
#